data_AF-A0A2X0MCA3-F1
#
_entry.id   AF-A0A2X0MCA3-F1
#
_cell.length_a   1.000
_cell.length_b   1.000
_cell.length_c   1.000
_cell.angle_alpha   90.00
_cell.angle_beta   90.00
_cell.angle_gamma   90.00
#
_symmetry.space_group_name_H-M   'P 1'
#
loop_
_entity.id
_entity.type
_entity.pdbx_description
1 polymer ?
#
loop_
_entity_poly.entity_id
_entity_poly.type
_entity_poly.pdbx_seq_one_letter_code
_entity_poly.pdbx_strand_id
1 'polypeptide(L)'
;MAPLQLTPIKASTSATPPDEYEPSQDRQAEDYQDDDDDYDSQDDEDDDGLNRDPDYDDGPLQSYAHVQRGQAQGASDSNMRHGFAEAYSSEEYLTVRPGSSERTSFVVMSADIFPSEYPVQALEKSYFLYWTETRHERAGLTKPPSSNPADHKIDWRNRDRIRTAAAVLVVCLRIGYDPPDVIKTDPCAKLECWVDPHALAKDKAMERIGKNLQSQFENLAATPKTRYKQYLDPPIEDAKKFCTAARKTAKNERVLFYYNGHGVPKPTPSGELWLFNKQYTQYIPVSLSEIVAWLGSPTIFVWDCSAAGNIVTKVQEFAIKRDAELAKEAAAAVAAANGHPQTPAADGSFPVPEAKPQIPTVPFRDTIQLGACLAHETLPMNPDLPADLFTSCLTSPIEIALRFFLLRNPLKMGQLDLDMLLKVPGKVNDRRTPLGELNWIFTAVTDTIAWNSLPRDLFQKLFRHDLVVAALFRGFLLAERIMRFYECTPISVPALPQTHNHPLWDSWDLAVDMCLAQLPKLLDHEKRWLDSLPPHPLMMPDQPAPPQPPGPPLPYEHSNFFSEQLTAFQVWLDQGAVSKRRHPEQLPVVLQVLLSQAHRLRALILLCRFIDLGPWAVNVALSIGIFAYVLRLLQAPASELRPVLIYIWARILAVYENCKEDLLKQTYPPTRTADLSPYTYFVNILHPSTNSQLPVSNVSEHRAMCRLPQVERV
;
A
#
# COMPACT_ATOMS: atom_id res chain seq x y z
N MET A 1 -49.09 -47.18 -9.28
CA MET A 1 -50.28 -46.34 -9.61
C MET A 1 -49.81 -45.23 -10.55
N ALA A 2 -50.64 -44.96 -11.57
CA ALA A 2 -50.29 -44.39 -12.87
C ALA A 2 -49.77 -42.92 -12.86
N PRO A 3 -49.06 -42.51 -13.93
CA PRO A 3 -48.50 -41.17 -14.13
C PRO A 3 -49.45 -40.26 -14.94
N LEU A 4 -49.29 -38.94 -14.83
CA LEU A 4 -49.92 -37.97 -15.74
C LEU A 4 -48.89 -37.41 -16.72
N GLN A 5 -49.02 -37.83 -17.97
CA GLN A 5 -48.49 -37.17 -19.17
C GLN A 5 -49.45 -36.03 -19.57
N LEU A 6 -48.91 -34.97 -20.18
CA LEU A 6 -49.52 -34.34 -21.36
C LEU A 6 -48.45 -33.51 -22.10
N THR A 7 -48.36 -33.79 -23.40
CA THR A 7 -47.41 -33.27 -24.41
C THR A 7 -48.09 -32.15 -25.25
N PRO A 8 -47.61 -31.72 -26.45
CA PRO A 8 -47.25 -30.34 -26.74
C PRO A 8 -48.16 -29.69 -27.81
N ILE A 9 -48.03 -28.39 -28.05
CA ILE A 9 -48.67 -27.69 -29.18
C ILE A 9 -47.59 -27.30 -30.21
N LYS A 10 -47.87 -27.66 -31.48
CA LYS A 10 -47.06 -27.41 -32.69
C LYS A 10 -47.83 -26.47 -33.64
N ALA A 11 -47.03 -25.78 -34.47
CA ALA A 11 -47.29 -25.23 -35.81
C ALA A 11 -48.09 -23.90 -35.86
N SER A 12 -47.87 -22.96 -36.79
CA SER A 12 -47.28 -23.03 -38.14
C SER A 12 -46.93 -21.62 -38.69
N THR A 13 -45.86 -21.52 -39.50
CA THR A 13 -45.67 -20.82 -40.82
C THR A 13 -46.55 -19.60 -41.17
N SER A 14 -46.17 -18.54 -41.88
CA SER A 14 -45.19 -18.17 -42.95
C SER A 14 -45.25 -16.61 -43.02
N ALA A 15 -44.39 -15.79 -43.65
CA ALA A 15 -43.91 -15.73 -45.03
C ALA A 15 -43.00 -14.47 -45.17
N THR A 16 -42.10 -14.49 -46.15
CA THR A 16 -41.30 -13.38 -46.73
C THR A 16 -41.65 -13.27 -48.23
N PRO A 17 -41.15 -12.29 -49.02
CA PRO A 17 -41.00 -10.83 -48.91
C PRO A 17 -41.75 -10.11 -50.07
N PRO A 18 -41.47 -8.85 -50.47
CA PRO A 18 -40.48 -8.65 -51.55
C PRO A 18 -39.65 -7.34 -51.49
N ASP A 19 -38.62 -7.33 -52.35
CA ASP A 19 -37.68 -6.25 -52.70
C ASP A 19 -38.31 -5.01 -53.35
N GLU A 20 -37.65 -3.85 -53.24
CA GLU A 20 -37.56 -2.86 -54.33
C GLU A 20 -36.34 -1.92 -54.19
N TYR A 21 -35.82 -1.54 -55.36
CA TYR A 21 -34.52 -0.93 -55.71
C TYR A 21 -34.47 0.62 -55.61
N GLU A 22 -33.32 1.17 -55.16
CA GLU A 22 -32.56 2.40 -55.57
C GLU A 22 -33.25 3.76 -55.94
N PRO A 23 -32.58 4.96 -56.04
CA PRO A 23 -31.12 5.26 -56.08
C PRO A 23 -30.58 6.53 -55.32
N SER A 24 -29.24 6.60 -55.25
CA SER A 24 -28.31 7.76 -55.44
C SER A 24 -28.33 9.08 -54.61
N GLN A 25 -27.12 9.37 -54.09
CA GLN A 25 -26.38 10.66 -54.03
C GLN A 25 -26.89 11.81 -53.14
N ASP A 26 -26.09 12.18 -52.12
CA ASP A 26 -25.42 13.49 -52.17
C ASP A 26 -24.23 13.62 -51.21
N ARG A 27 -23.26 14.42 -51.67
CA ARG A 27 -21.97 14.76 -51.07
C ARG A 27 -22.15 15.84 -50.01
N GLN A 28 -21.31 15.85 -48.97
CA GLN A 28 -20.52 17.05 -48.60
C GLN A 28 -19.46 16.69 -47.54
N ALA A 29 -18.25 17.14 -47.82
CA ALA A 29 -17.09 17.16 -46.95
C ALA A 29 -16.86 18.64 -46.56
N GLU A 30 -16.49 18.89 -45.31
CA GLU A 30 -15.94 20.16 -44.82
C GLU A 30 -14.73 19.75 -43.94
N ASP A 31 -13.50 19.93 -44.42
CA ASP A 31 -12.65 21.15 -44.35
C ASP A 31 -12.40 21.62 -42.91
N TYR A 32 -11.17 21.42 -42.42
CA TYR A 32 -10.48 22.39 -41.56
C TYR A 32 -8.99 22.42 -41.89
N GLN A 33 -8.62 23.62 -42.35
CA GLN A 33 -7.36 24.16 -42.84
C GLN A 33 -6.12 23.96 -41.94
N ASP A 34 -5.02 23.73 -42.65
CA ASP A 34 -3.64 24.09 -42.31
C ASP A 34 -3.49 25.60 -42.07
N ASP A 35 -2.63 25.97 -41.13
CA ASP A 35 -1.88 27.24 -41.13
C ASP A 35 -0.44 26.91 -40.70
N ASP A 36 0.44 26.81 -41.71
CA ASP A 36 1.88 27.04 -41.61
C ASP A 36 2.12 28.57 -41.65
N ASP A 37 3.20 29.01 -40.99
CA ASP A 37 4.00 30.24 -41.22
C ASP A 37 4.68 30.61 -39.87
N ASP A 38 5.93 31.00 -39.75
CA ASP A 38 7.07 31.08 -40.66
C ASP A 38 8.33 31.31 -39.79
N TYR A 39 9.49 31.21 -40.43
CA TYR A 39 10.86 31.37 -39.94
C TYR A 39 11.14 32.56 -38.99
N ASP A 40 12.06 32.35 -38.04
CA ASP A 40 13.26 33.20 -37.98
C ASP A 40 14.46 32.48 -37.32
N SER A 41 15.60 32.66 -37.96
CA SER A 41 16.92 32.08 -37.69
C SER A 41 17.86 33.12 -37.08
N GLN A 42 19.06 32.67 -36.64
CA GLN A 42 20.27 33.44 -36.28
C GLN A 42 20.39 33.82 -34.79
N ASP A 43 21.53 33.75 -34.10
CA ASP A 43 22.91 33.34 -34.40
C ASP A 43 23.62 33.01 -33.05
N ASP A 44 24.64 32.16 -33.12
CA ASP A 44 25.95 32.18 -32.43
C ASP A 44 26.08 32.57 -30.94
N GLU A 45 26.72 31.69 -30.15
CA GLU A 45 28.08 31.93 -29.65
C GLU A 45 28.62 30.72 -28.85
N ASP A 46 29.80 30.28 -29.27
CA ASP A 46 30.69 29.33 -28.62
C ASP A 46 31.23 29.88 -27.27
N ASP A 47 31.44 29.01 -26.28
CA ASP A 47 32.54 29.20 -25.33
C ASP A 47 33.08 27.85 -24.81
N ASP A 48 34.25 27.49 -25.34
CA ASP A 48 35.16 26.46 -24.86
C ASP A 48 36.04 27.04 -23.73
N GLY A 49 36.14 26.36 -22.58
CA GLY A 49 36.88 26.95 -21.45
C GLY A 49 37.27 26.06 -20.28
N LEU A 50 38.00 24.97 -20.54
CA LEU A 50 39.19 24.51 -19.79
C LEU A 50 39.17 24.32 -18.24
N ASN A 51 39.43 23.06 -17.86
CA ASN A 51 40.48 22.61 -16.91
C ASN A 51 40.35 22.89 -15.39
N ARG A 52 40.18 21.81 -14.59
CA ARG A 52 41.27 21.15 -13.80
C ARG A 52 40.73 20.12 -12.80
N ASP A 53 41.11 18.86 -13.03
CA ASP A 53 41.31 17.87 -11.96
C ASP A 53 42.44 18.30 -11.01
N PRO A 54 42.49 17.70 -9.82
CA PRO A 54 43.67 16.88 -9.56
C PRO A 54 43.34 15.52 -8.93
N ASP A 55 43.92 14.49 -9.53
CA ASP A 55 44.22 13.20 -8.90
C ASP A 55 45.07 13.37 -7.64
N TYR A 56 44.83 12.54 -6.62
CA TYR A 56 45.91 11.86 -5.90
C TYR A 56 45.44 10.51 -5.36
N ASP A 57 46.23 9.51 -5.76
CA ASP A 57 46.22 8.08 -5.48
C ASP A 57 46.66 7.77 -4.04
N ASP A 58 46.08 6.74 -3.40
CA ASP A 58 46.85 5.83 -2.54
C ASP A 58 46.06 4.53 -2.23
N GLY A 59 46.74 3.40 -2.47
CA GLY A 59 46.18 2.05 -2.51
C GLY A 59 45.92 1.35 -1.15
N PRO A 60 45.53 0.05 -1.19
CA PRO A 60 44.99 -0.67 -0.04
C PRO A 60 46.04 -1.46 0.74
N LEU A 61 45.98 -1.41 2.07
CA LEU A 61 46.74 -2.29 2.97
C LEU A 61 45.84 -3.38 3.57
N GLN A 62 46.11 -4.62 3.16
CA GLN A 62 45.70 -5.84 3.87
C GLN A 62 46.48 -5.99 5.18
N SER A 63 45.82 -6.45 6.25
CA SER A 63 46.48 -7.37 7.19
C SER A 63 45.47 -8.30 7.89
N TYR A 64 45.94 -9.53 8.08
CA TYR A 64 45.30 -10.69 8.65
C TYR A 64 45.13 -10.60 10.17
N ALA A 65 44.04 -11.16 10.72
CA ALA A 65 44.09 -11.85 12.01
C ALA A 65 42.97 -12.91 12.12
N HIS A 66 43.38 -14.04 12.69
CA HIS A 66 42.75 -15.35 12.71
C HIS A 66 42.36 -15.67 14.17
N VAL A 67 41.40 -16.59 14.38
CA VAL A 67 41.19 -17.38 15.64
C VAL A 67 40.44 -16.62 16.78
N GLN A 68 39.46 -17.12 17.56
CA GLN A 68 39.01 -18.47 17.94
C GLN A 68 37.52 -18.44 18.37
N ARG A 69 36.78 -19.52 18.09
CA ARG A 69 35.51 -19.89 18.73
C ARG A 69 35.77 -20.39 20.16
N GLY A 70 34.93 -19.95 21.11
CA GLY A 70 34.78 -20.56 22.43
C GLY A 70 33.30 -20.74 22.77
N GLN A 71 32.88 -22.00 22.92
CA GLN A 71 31.57 -22.42 23.44
C GLN A 71 31.53 -22.30 24.96
N ALA A 72 30.37 -21.99 25.53
CA ALA A 72 29.99 -22.48 26.86
C ALA A 72 28.46 -22.57 26.99
N GLN A 73 27.99 -23.79 27.25
CA GLN A 73 26.63 -24.16 27.64
C GLN A 73 26.51 -24.08 29.18
N GLY A 74 25.29 -23.90 29.68
CA GLY A 74 24.78 -24.75 30.77
C GLY A 74 24.30 -24.10 32.07
N ALA A 75 23.16 -24.63 32.53
CA ALA A 75 22.51 -24.60 33.86
C ALA A 75 21.71 -23.33 34.22
N SER A 76 20.37 -23.33 34.40
CA SER A 76 19.37 -24.20 35.06
C SER A 76 19.35 -24.11 36.60
N ASP A 77 18.19 -23.65 37.11
CA ASP A 77 17.50 -23.88 38.41
C ASP A 77 17.06 -22.56 39.05
N SER A 78 15.76 -22.23 39.16
CA SER A 78 14.60 -22.87 39.79
C SER A 78 14.37 -22.44 41.25
N ASN A 79 13.13 -21.99 41.46
CA ASN A 79 12.31 -22.01 42.69
C ASN A 79 12.16 -20.81 43.65
N MET A 80 10.85 -20.53 43.87
CA MET A 80 10.16 -19.98 45.05
C MET A 80 10.24 -18.46 45.32
N ARG A 81 9.24 -17.76 45.87
CA ARG A 81 7.78 -17.93 46.12
C ARG A 81 7.31 -16.63 46.81
N HIS A 82 6.13 -16.12 46.46
CA HIS A 82 5.23 -15.17 47.16
C HIS A 82 5.75 -13.94 47.93
N GLY A 83 5.12 -12.78 47.68
CA GLY A 83 4.99 -11.69 48.65
C GLY A 83 4.58 -10.36 48.04
N PHE A 84 3.41 -9.85 48.44
CA PHE A 84 2.74 -8.65 47.92
C PHE A 84 3.31 -7.34 48.50
N ALA A 85 3.01 -6.24 47.78
CA ALA A 85 2.80 -4.86 48.25
C ALA A 85 3.95 -3.83 48.25
N GLU A 86 3.60 -2.69 47.65
CA GLU A 86 4.03 -1.30 47.91
C GLU A 86 5.32 -0.75 47.29
N ALA A 87 5.08 -0.01 46.19
CA ALA A 87 5.54 1.36 45.93
C ALA A 87 6.89 1.79 46.53
N TYR A 88 7.94 1.88 45.70
CA TYR A 88 8.99 2.86 45.92
C TYR A 88 9.58 3.38 44.60
N SER A 89 9.62 4.72 44.54
CA SER A 89 10.50 5.55 43.74
C SER A 89 11.94 5.06 43.84
N SER A 90 12.56 4.70 42.71
CA SER A 90 13.98 4.34 42.66
C SER A 90 14.81 5.56 42.29
N GLU A 91 15.19 6.34 43.31
CA GLU A 91 16.53 6.91 43.38
C GLU A 91 17.48 5.76 43.77
N GLU A 92 18.52 5.50 42.96
CA GLU A 92 19.67 4.76 43.44
C GLU A 92 20.96 5.49 43.06
N TYR A 93 21.50 6.11 44.10
CA TYR A 93 22.88 6.47 44.40
C TYR A 93 23.96 5.81 43.53
N LEU A 94 24.81 6.65 42.93
CA LEU A 94 26.18 6.26 42.58
C LEU A 94 27.09 6.45 43.80
N THR A 95 27.46 5.31 44.38
CA THR A 95 28.65 5.10 45.20
C THR A 95 29.90 5.70 44.56
N VAL A 96 30.56 6.61 45.28
CA VAL A 96 31.88 7.15 44.95
C VAL A 96 32.96 6.09 45.21
N ARG A 97 33.81 5.82 44.22
CA ARG A 97 35.17 5.30 44.44
C ARG A 97 36.20 6.35 44.01
N PRO A 98 37.33 6.46 44.73
CA PRO A 98 38.15 7.66 44.78
C PRO A 98 39.25 7.66 43.71
N GLY A 99 39.54 8.83 43.13
CA GLY A 99 40.77 9.01 42.37
C GLY A 99 40.71 9.99 41.21
N SER A 100 40.58 11.28 41.50
CA SER A 100 41.31 12.33 40.78
C SER A 100 41.19 13.64 41.54
N SER A 101 42.35 14.15 41.94
CA SER A 101 42.53 15.38 42.69
C SER A 101 42.32 16.58 41.77
N GLU A 102 41.18 17.26 41.87
CA GLU A 102 41.09 18.68 41.53
C GLU A 102 40.35 19.43 42.64
N ARG A 103 41.09 20.30 43.32
CA ARG A 103 40.63 21.16 44.41
C ARG A 103 39.63 22.19 43.87
N THR A 104 38.35 22.00 44.12
CA THR A 104 37.40 23.13 44.19
C THR A 104 37.50 23.73 45.58
N SER A 105 38.18 24.87 45.66
CA SER A 105 38.26 25.70 46.86
C SER A 105 36.87 26.17 47.27
N PHE A 106 36.29 25.56 48.31
CA PHE A 106 35.17 26.14 49.03
C PHE A 106 35.70 27.34 49.82
N VAL A 107 35.39 28.56 49.37
CA VAL A 107 35.51 29.74 50.23
C VAL A 107 34.32 29.70 51.18
N VAL A 108 34.54 29.13 52.36
CA VAL A 108 33.67 29.36 53.51
C VAL A 108 33.95 30.79 53.95
N MET A 109 33.09 31.73 53.54
CA MET A 109 33.06 33.04 54.19
C MET A 109 32.61 32.83 55.63
N SER A 110 33.46 33.25 56.55
CA SER A 110 33.30 33.17 58.00
C SER A 110 31.91 33.60 58.44
N ALA A 111 31.22 32.67 59.10
CA ALA A 111 29.99 32.96 59.84
C ALA A 111 30.38 33.59 61.18
N ASP A 112 30.59 34.90 61.20
CA ASP A 112 30.54 35.69 62.42
C ASP A 112 30.07 37.09 62.06
N ILE A 113 29.13 37.62 62.85
CA ILE A 113 28.45 38.92 62.76
C ILE A 113 27.10 38.87 62.03
N PHE A 114 26.06 38.33 62.70
CA PHE A 114 24.69 38.89 62.68
C PHE A 114 23.97 38.53 64.00
N PRO A 115 23.34 39.50 64.69
CA PRO A 115 22.57 39.23 65.91
C PRO A 115 21.18 38.68 65.59
N SER A 116 20.80 37.66 66.37
CA SER A 116 19.46 37.14 66.73
C SER A 116 18.26 37.33 65.79
N GLU A 117 17.62 36.20 65.48
CA GLU A 117 16.24 36.02 65.02
C GLU A 117 15.89 36.49 63.59
N TYR A 118 16.30 35.69 62.61
CA TYR A 118 15.59 35.57 61.33
C TYR A 118 15.08 34.13 61.17
N PRO A 119 13.88 33.89 60.60
CA PRO A 119 13.31 32.55 60.54
C PRO A 119 14.13 31.68 59.57
N VAL A 120 14.74 30.62 60.10
CA VAL A 120 15.49 29.58 59.35
C VAL A 120 14.64 28.94 58.23
N GLN A 121 13.31 29.06 58.31
CA GLN A 121 12.34 28.64 57.29
C GLN A 121 12.36 29.47 55.98
N ALA A 122 12.99 30.65 55.96
CA ALA A 122 13.12 31.46 54.76
C ALA A 122 14.32 31.06 53.88
N LEU A 123 15.35 30.42 54.46
CA LEU A 123 16.56 29.99 53.76
C LEU A 123 16.39 28.65 53.01
N GLU A 124 15.41 27.82 53.40
CA GLU A 124 15.12 26.55 52.71
C GLU A 124 14.41 26.71 51.36
N LYS A 125 13.91 27.92 51.00
CA LYS A 125 13.00 28.09 49.85
C LYS A 125 13.62 28.64 48.57
N SER A 126 14.92 28.93 48.51
CA SER A 126 15.55 29.38 47.25
C SER A 126 17.04 29.05 47.19
N TYR A 127 17.37 27.76 47.06
CA TYR A 127 18.70 27.38 46.60
C TYR A 127 18.81 27.66 45.11
N PHE A 128 19.59 28.69 44.74
CA PHE A 128 20.00 28.89 43.36
C PHE A 128 21.07 27.87 43.02
N LEU A 129 20.73 26.92 42.17
CA LEU A 129 21.70 25.98 41.60
C LEU A 129 22.45 26.71 40.48
N TYR A 130 23.73 26.97 40.72
CA TYR A 130 24.63 27.55 39.72
C TYR A 130 25.35 26.42 38.98
N TRP A 131 25.65 26.63 37.68
CA TRP A 131 26.39 25.68 36.85
C TRP A 131 25.72 24.31 36.61
N THR A 132 24.41 24.19 36.86
CA THR A 132 23.64 22.95 36.65
C THR A 132 22.86 22.92 35.33
N GLU A 133 22.95 23.97 34.52
CA GLU A 133 22.33 23.99 33.19
C GLU A 133 23.07 23.09 32.20
N THR A 134 22.36 22.60 31.18
CA THR A 134 22.88 21.67 30.16
C THR A 134 24.12 22.17 29.43
N ARG A 135 24.29 23.50 29.28
CA ARG A 135 25.50 24.10 28.69
C ARG A 135 26.76 23.84 29.53
N HIS A 136 26.59 23.71 30.85
CA HIS A 136 27.68 23.53 31.82
C HIS A 136 28.00 22.04 32.02
N GLU A 137 26.98 21.18 32.03
CA GLU A 137 27.15 19.72 32.08
C GLU A 137 27.95 19.18 30.88
N ARG A 138 27.85 19.84 29.73
CA ARG A 138 28.39 19.35 28.45
C ARG A 138 29.50 20.20 27.87
N ALA A 139 29.86 21.31 28.53
CA ALA A 139 30.83 22.28 28.04
C ALA A 139 30.58 22.72 26.56
N GLY A 140 29.31 22.84 26.17
CA GLY A 140 28.92 23.19 24.79
C GLY A 140 29.03 22.07 23.75
N LEU A 141 29.41 20.84 24.13
CA LEU A 141 29.45 19.70 23.23
C LEU A 141 28.06 19.18 22.88
N THR A 142 27.90 18.70 21.65
CA THR A 142 26.65 18.10 21.16
C THR A 142 26.31 16.81 21.91
N LYS A 143 25.05 16.37 21.81
CA LYS A 143 24.65 15.08 22.40
C LYS A 143 25.37 13.94 21.68
N PRO A 144 26.11 13.07 22.39
CA PRO A 144 26.65 11.88 21.75
C PRO A 144 25.47 11.05 21.25
N PRO A 145 25.64 10.34 20.12
CA PRO A 145 24.60 9.50 19.58
C PRO A 145 24.13 8.49 20.62
N SER A 146 22.82 8.23 20.64
CA SER A 146 22.24 7.27 21.58
C SER A 146 22.88 5.90 21.40
N SER A 147 23.22 5.25 22.51
CA SER A 147 23.69 3.86 22.51
C SER A 147 22.58 2.87 22.16
N ASN A 148 21.31 3.29 22.18
CA ASN A 148 20.19 2.44 21.85
C ASN A 148 20.02 2.32 20.33
N PRO A 149 20.05 1.09 19.77
CA PRO A 149 19.86 0.88 18.32
C PRO A 149 18.54 1.43 17.77
N ALA A 150 17.48 1.50 18.58
CA ALA A 150 16.18 2.02 18.14
C ALA A 150 16.22 3.52 17.78
N ASP A 151 17.17 4.27 18.33
CA ASP A 151 17.37 5.69 18.06
C ASP A 151 18.27 5.93 16.84
N HIS A 152 18.90 4.89 16.28
CA HIS A 152 19.75 5.02 15.10
C HIS A 152 18.90 5.37 13.87
N LYS A 153 19.46 6.19 12.98
CA LYS A 153 18.77 6.59 11.75
C LYS A 153 18.51 5.36 10.89
N ILE A 154 17.31 5.28 10.35
CA ILE A 154 16.90 4.25 9.40
C ILE A 154 16.84 4.84 8.00
N ASP A 155 17.02 4.01 6.98
CA ASP A 155 16.65 4.40 5.62
C ASP A 155 15.15 4.15 5.42
N TRP A 156 14.37 5.21 5.61
CA TRP A 156 12.91 5.19 5.41
C TRP A 156 12.51 5.72 4.02
N ARG A 157 13.47 6.17 3.21
CA ARG A 157 13.19 6.77 1.91
C ARG A 157 13.10 5.66 0.86
N ASN A 158 11.92 5.50 0.27
CA ASN A 158 11.66 4.50 -0.78
C ASN A 158 12.27 4.91 -2.14
N ARG A 159 13.61 4.97 -2.23
CA ARG A 159 14.34 5.39 -3.43
C ARG A 159 14.18 4.40 -4.59
N ASP A 160 14.14 3.10 -4.30
CA ASP A 160 13.99 2.02 -5.30
C ASP A 160 12.53 1.64 -5.55
N ARG A 161 11.68 2.65 -5.81
CA ARG A 161 10.24 2.44 -5.99
C ARG A 161 9.92 1.83 -7.35
N ILE A 162 9.78 0.51 -7.39
CA ILE A 162 9.25 -0.21 -8.55
C ILE A 162 7.73 -0.08 -8.59
N ARG A 163 7.19 0.29 -9.76
CA ARG A 163 5.75 0.40 -10.00
C ARG A 163 5.28 -0.70 -10.93
N THR A 164 4.00 -1.07 -10.82
CA THR A 164 3.34 -1.94 -11.80
C THR A 164 2.92 -1.12 -13.01
N ALA A 165 3.41 -1.48 -14.19
CA ALA A 165 3.24 -0.71 -15.42
C ALA A 165 2.26 -1.36 -16.41
N ALA A 166 2.22 -2.69 -16.42
CA ALA A 166 1.37 -3.47 -17.30
C ALA A 166 0.79 -4.66 -16.55
N ALA A 167 -0.43 -5.05 -16.92
CA ALA A 167 -1.11 -6.21 -16.37
C ALA A 167 -1.69 -7.08 -17.50
N VAL A 168 -1.47 -8.39 -17.38
CA VAL A 168 -1.97 -9.43 -18.29
C VAL A 168 -2.97 -10.26 -17.49
N LEU A 169 -4.24 -10.20 -17.86
CA LEU A 169 -5.33 -10.91 -17.17
C LEU A 169 -5.76 -12.10 -18.04
N VAL A 170 -5.25 -13.28 -17.74
CA VAL A 170 -5.57 -14.53 -18.44
C VAL A 170 -6.75 -15.21 -17.74
N VAL A 171 -7.85 -15.42 -18.45
CA VAL A 171 -9.07 -16.00 -17.91
C VAL A 171 -9.42 -17.23 -18.70
N CYS A 172 -9.41 -18.40 -18.06
CA CYS A 172 -9.69 -19.69 -18.68
C CYS A 172 -10.91 -20.35 -18.01
N LEU A 173 -12.11 -20.09 -18.54
CA LEU A 173 -13.39 -20.51 -17.95
C LEU A 173 -14.16 -21.53 -18.80
N ARG A 174 -14.04 -21.48 -20.14
CA ARG A 174 -14.77 -22.36 -21.07
C ARG A 174 -16.24 -22.60 -20.65
N ILE A 175 -17.01 -21.52 -20.57
CA ILE A 175 -18.35 -21.51 -19.94
C ILE A 175 -19.25 -22.67 -20.41
N GLY A 176 -19.76 -23.42 -19.44
CA GLY A 176 -20.66 -24.56 -19.65
C GLY A 176 -19.97 -25.89 -19.95
N TYR A 177 -18.65 -25.97 -19.79
CA TYR A 177 -17.90 -27.23 -19.81
C TYR A 177 -17.04 -27.32 -18.56
N ASP A 178 -17.30 -28.32 -17.73
CA ASP A 178 -16.49 -28.55 -16.53
C ASP A 178 -15.23 -29.36 -16.86
N PRO A 179 -14.08 -29.01 -16.27
CA PRO A 179 -12.85 -29.78 -16.46
C PRO A 179 -12.97 -31.17 -15.81
N PRO A 180 -12.28 -32.19 -16.35
CA PRO A 180 -12.49 -33.59 -15.98
C PRO A 180 -12.12 -33.96 -14.53
N ASP A 181 -11.35 -33.13 -13.85
CA ASP A 181 -10.77 -33.34 -12.52
C ASP A 181 -11.45 -32.50 -11.42
N VAL A 182 -12.48 -31.73 -11.77
CA VAL A 182 -13.29 -30.95 -10.83
C VAL A 182 -14.72 -31.46 -10.86
N ILE A 183 -15.15 -32.06 -9.76
CA ILE A 183 -16.54 -32.48 -9.57
C ILE A 183 -17.28 -31.34 -8.89
N LYS A 184 -18.19 -30.67 -9.61
CA LYS A 184 -19.05 -29.63 -9.04
C LYS A 184 -20.25 -30.24 -8.34
N THR A 185 -20.63 -29.66 -7.20
CA THR A 185 -21.90 -29.97 -6.53
C THR A 185 -23.07 -29.31 -7.25
N ASP A 186 -24.30 -29.78 -6.99
CA ASP A 186 -25.52 -29.07 -7.40
C ASP A 186 -26.38 -28.82 -6.15
N PRO A 187 -26.57 -27.56 -5.72
CA PRO A 187 -26.04 -26.32 -6.29
C PRO A 187 -24.53 -26.10 -6.00
N CYS A 188 -23.88 -25.25 -6.80
CA CYS A 188 -22.48 -24.80 -6.61
C CYS A 188 -22.32 -23.29 -6.77
N ALA A 189 -21.17 -22.78 -6.34
CA ALA A 189 -20.70 -21.43 -6.62
C ALA A 189 -20.58 -21.20 -8.14
N LYS A 190 -21.24 -20.17 -8.67
CA LYS A 190 -21.32 -19.91 -10.13
C LYS A 190 -20.84 -18.52 -10.53
N LEU A 191 -20.94 -17.53 -9.65
CA LEU A 191 -20.64 -16.15 -10.01
C LEU A 191 -19.14 -16.01 -10.29
N GLU A 192 -18.82 -15.40 -11.42
CA GLU A 192 -17.46 -15.04 -11.85
C GLU A 192 -17.44 -13.53 -12.07
N CYS A 193 -16.60 -12.80 -11.35
CA CYS A 193 -16.50 -11.34 -11.40
C CYS A 193 -17.87 -10.65 -11.23
N TRP A 194 -18.69 -11.20 -10.33
CA TRP A 194 -20.06 -10.79 -10.03
C TRP A 194 -21.05 -10.91 -11.21
N VAL A 195 -20.76 -11.81 -12.15
CA VAL A 195 -21.64 -12.15 -13.28
C VAL A 195 -22.04 -13.61 -13.15
N ASP A 196 -23.34 -13.91 -13.31
CA ASP A 196 -23.78 -15.28 -13.52
C ASP A 196 -23.48 -15.71 -14.97
N PRO A 197 -22.54 -16.65 -15.21
CA PRO A 197 -22.15 -17.06 -16.55
C PRO A 197 -23.28 -17.80 -17.29
N HIS A 198 -24.31 -18.29 -16.59
CA HIS A 198 -25.44 -19.01 -17.16
C HIS A 198 -26.66 -18.13 -17.42
N ALA A 199 -26.70 -16.91 -16.88
CA ALA A 199 -27.78 -15.96 -17.10
C ALA A 199 -27.73 -15.28 -18.49
N LEU A 200 -26.58 -15.34 -19.17
CA LEU A 200 -26.33 -14.71 -20.47
C LEU A 200 -25.89 -15.77 -21.50
N ALA A 201 -25.97 -15.42 -22.78
CA ALA A 201 -25.32 -16.21 -23.83
C ALA A 201 -23.80 -16.27 -23.58
N LYS A 202 -23.18 -17.44 -23.81
CA LYS A 202 -21.79 -17.74 -23.42
C LYS A 202 -20.79 -16.65 -23.83
N ASP A 203 -20.83 -16.19 -25.08
CA ASP A 203 -19.90 -15.16 -25.58
C ASP A 203 -20.09 -13.82 -24.87
N LYS A 204 -21.35 -13.42 -24.64
CA LYS A 204 -21.68 -12.19 -23.91
C LYS A 204 -21.31 -12.28 -22.43
N ALA A 205 -21.51 -13.45 -21.82
CA ALA A 205 -21.10 -13.72 -20.44
C ALA A 205 -19.58 -13.55 -20.31
N MET A 206 -18.81 -14.19 -21.20
CA MET A 206 -17.36 -14.13 -21.19
C MET A 206 -16.83 -12.71 -21.40
N GLU A 207 -17.38 -11.96 -22.35
CA GLU A 207 -17.02 -10.55 -22.57
C GLU A 207 -17.33 -9.69 -21.33
N ARG A 208 -18.49 -9.91 -20.69
CA ARG A 208 -18.89 -9.15 -19.50
C ARG A 208 -18.01 -9.46 -18.29
N ILE A 209 -17.70 -10.74 -18.05
CA ILE A 209 -16.77 -11.18 -17.00
C ILE A 209 -15.41 -10.50 -17.20
N GLY A 210 -14.88 -10.55 -18.42
CA GLY A 210 -13.62 -9.88 -18.75
C GLY A 210 -13.67 -8.38 -18.44
N LYS A 211 -14.66 -7.66 -18.97
CA LYS A 211 -14.79 -6.20 -18.75
C LYS A 211 -14.92 -5.84 -17.27
N ASN A 212 -15.71 -6.62 -16.52
CA ASN A 212 -15.84 -6.45 -15.07
C ASN A 212 -14.48 -6.65 -14.39
N LEU A 213 -13.78 -7.75 -14.66
CA LEU A 213 -12.46 -8.05 -14.10
C LEU A 213 -11.45 -6.93 -14.38
N GLN A 214 -11.36 -6.47 -15.63
CA GLN A 214 -10.48 -5.37 -16.00
C GLN A 214 -10.80 -4.10 -15.21
N SER A 215 -12.08 -3.73 -15.13
CA SER A 215 -12.54 -2.56 -14.35
C SER A 215 -12.21 -2.71 -12.86
N GLN A 216 -12.38 -3.89 -12.27
CA GLN A 216 -12.03 -4.13 -10.87
C GLN A 216 -10.52 -3.92 -10.62
N PHE A 217 -9.67 -4.44 -11.50
CA PHE A 217 -8.22 -4.23 -11.42
C PHE A 217 -7.81 -2.76 -11.64
N GLU A 218 -8.45 -2.05 -12.57
CA GLU A 218 -8.24 -0.62 -12.80
C GLU A 218 -8.59 0.22 -11.56
N ASN A 219 -9.63 -0.20 -10.83
CA ASN A 219 -10.12 0.47 -9.63
C ASN A 219 -9.33 0.13 -8.34
N LEU A 220 -8.47 -0.91 -8.32
CA LEU A 220 -7.69 -1.32 -7.14
C LEU A 220 -6.88 -0.18 -6.50
N ALA A 221 -6.22 0.63 -7.35
CA ALA A 221 -5.18 1.55 -6.90
C ALA A 221 -5.22 2.91 -7.59
N ALA A 222 -6.35 3.32 -8.20
CA ALA A 222 -6.53 4.62 -8.87
C ALA A 222 -5.28 5.09 -9.66
N THR A 223 -4.57 4.17 -10.31
CA THR A 223 -3.31 4.43 -11.01
C THR A 223 -3.59 4.54 -12.49
N PRO A 224 -3.73 5.75 -13.07
CA PRO A 224 -4.10 5.92 -14.48
C PRO A 224 -3.02 5.47 -15.48
N LYS A 225 -1.85 5.06 -14.99
CA LYS A 225 -0.69 4.70 -15.82
C LYS A 225 -0.54 3.19 -16.07
N THR A 226 -1.19 2.34 -15.27
CA THR A 226 -1.09 0.89 -15.41
C THR A 226 -1.98 0.43 -16.55
N ARG A 227 -1.41 -0.26 -17.55
CA ARG A 227 -2.18 -0.78 -18.69
C ARG A 227 -2.67 -2.19 -18.40
N TYR A 228 -3.98 -2.36 -18.24
CA TYR A 228 -4.63 -3.66 -18.07
C TYR A 228 -5.11 -4.20 -19.41
N LYS A 229 -4.87 -5.49 -19.66
CA LYS A 229 -5.37 -6.19 -20.84
C LYS A 229 -5.88 -7.57 -20.44
N GLN A 230 -7.14 -7.85 -20.80
CA GLN A 230 -7.78 -9.14 -20.61
C GLN A 230 -7.60 -10.05 -21.83
N TYR A 231 -7.48 -11.34 -21.57
CA TYR A 231 -7.36 -12.40 -22.56
C TYR A 231 -8.25 -13.56 -22.12
N LEU A 232 -9.33 -13.76 -22.88
CA LEU A 232 -10.42 -14.67 -22.55
C LEU A 232 -10.24 -15.97 -23.33
N ASP A 233 -10.15 -17.08 -22.62
CA ASP A 233 -9.84 -18.42 -23.12
C ASP A 233 -8.71 -18.46 -24.17
N PRO A 234 -7.53 -17.85 -23.92
CA PRO A 234 -6.52 -17.69 -24.97
C PRO A 234 -5.84 -19.02 -25.34
N PRO A 235 -5.45 -19.19 -26.62
CA PRO A 235 -4.53 -20.25 -27.01
C PRO A 235 -3.09 -19.93 -26.58
N ILE A 236 -2.24 -20.95 -26.52
CA ILE A 236 -0.83 -20.81 -26.07
C ILE A 236 -0.01 -19.78 -26.87
N GLU A 237 -0.16 -19.75 -28.19
CA GLU A 237 0.57 -18.82 -29.07
C GLU A 237 0.27 -17.36 -28.72
N ASP A 238 -1.00 -17.09 -28.43
CA ASP A 238 -1.49 -15.77 -28.07
C ASP A 238 -0.99 -15.39 -26.66
N ALA A 239 -1.07 -16.31 -25.70
CA ALA A 239 -0.53 -16.10 -24.34
C ALA A 239 0.96 -15.71 -24.35
N LYS A 240 1.78 -16.38 -25.16
CA LYS A 240 3.21 -16.04 -25.35
C LYS A 240 3.39 -14.63 -25.92
N LYS A 241 2.64 -14.30 -26.99
CA LYS A 241 2.69 -12.98 -27.62
C LYS A 241 2.32 -11.87 -26.64
N PHE A 242 1.31 -12.09 -25.81
CA PHE A 242 0.84 -11.10 -24.84
C PHE A 242 1.81 -10.90 -23.68
N CYS A 243 2.34 -11.98 -23.11
CA CYS A 243 3.31 -11.90 -22.02
C CYS A 243 4.58 -11.15 -22.45
N THR A 244 5.13 -11.49 -23.62
CA THR A 244 6.33 -10.84 -24.17
C THR A 244 6.08 -9.37 -24.52
N ALA A 245 4.89 -9.05 -25.07
CA ALA A 245 4.50 -7.67 -25.34
C ALA A 245 4.38 -6.84 -24.05
N ALA A 246 3.82 -7.41 -22.97
CA ALA A 246 3.70 -6.76 -21.67
C ALA A 246 5.07 -6.47 -21.05
N ARG A 247 6.02 -7.41 -21.09
CA ARG A 247 7.41 -7.17 -20.65
C ARG A 247 8.09 -6.08 -21.47
N LYS A 248 8.02 -6.14 -22.80
CA LYS A 248 8.59 -5.09 -23.68
C LYS A 248 8.06 -3.71 -23.33
N THR A 249 6.77 -3.65 -22.99
CA THR A 249 6.07 -2.42 -22.60
C THR A 249 6.49 -1.92 -21.22
N ALA A 250 6.69 -2.81 -20.24
CA ALA A 250 7.06 -2.47 -18.87
C ALA A 250 8.56 -2.17 -18.69
N LYS A 251 9.44 -2.66 -19.58
CA LYS A 251 10.89 -2.53 -19.45
C LYS A 251 11.37 -3.07 -18.08
N ASN A 252 11.87 -2.20 -17.21
CA ASN A 252 12.35 -2.52 -15.85
C ASN A 252 11.26 -2.35 -14.78
N GLU A 253 10.06 -1.91 -15.15
CA GLU A 253 8.91 -1.84 -14.25
C GLU A 253 8.24 -3.21 -14.09
N ARG A 254 7.35 -3.32 -13.10
CA ARG A 254 6.69 -4.57 -12.75
C ARG A 254 5.56 -4.91 -13.72
N VAL A 255 5.47 -6.18 -14.10
CA VAL A 255 4.31 -6.75 -14.79
C VAL A 255 3.45 -7.50 -13.78
N LEU A 256 2.14 -7.29 -13.83
CA LEU A 256 1.15 -8.11 -13.12
C LEU A 256 0.66 -9.21 -14.07
N PHE A 257 0.75 -10.47 -13.66
CA PHE A 257 0.17 -11.60 -14.36
C PHE A 257 -0.90 -12.23 -13.50
N TYR A 258 -2.14 -12.17 -13.97
CA TYR A 258 -3.28 -12.80 -13.33
C TYR A 258 -3.73 -14.00 -14.17
N TYR A 259 -3.99 -15.11 -13.52
CA TYR A 259 -4.49 -16.33 -14.14
C TYR A 259 -5.67 -16.87 -13.36
N ASN A 260 -6.83 -16.97 -14.02
CA ASN A 260 -7.99 -17.72 -13.55
C ASN A 260 -8.09 -19.02 -14.36
N GLY A 261 -8.04 -20.16 -13.66
CA GLY A 261 -8.01 -21.49 -14.24
C GLY A 261 -9.24 -22.35 -13.93
N HIS A 262 -10.43 -21.78 -13.74
CA HIS A 262 -11.60 -22.55 -13.28
C HIS A 262 -12.23 -23.47 -14.35
N GLY A 263 -12.01 -23.18 -15.62
CA GLY A 263 -12.51 -23.96 -16.77
C GLY A 263 -11.55 -25.01 -17.32
N VAL A 264 -10.40 -25.18 -16.68
CA VAL A 264 -9.31 -26.06 -17.12
C VAL A 264 -8.88 -26.98 -15.97
N PRO A 265 -8.14 -28.07 -16.26
CA PRO A 265 -7.67 -28.95 -15.20
C PRO A 265 -6.75 -28.24 -14.19
N LYS A 266 -6.62 -28.85 -13.01
CA LYS A 266 -5.74 -28.37 -11.94
C LYS A 266 -4.28 -28.36 -12.40
N PRO A 267 -3.47 -27.40 -11.92
CA PRO A 267 -2.05 -27.35 -12.20
C PRO A 267 -1.33 -28.60 -11.70
N THR A 268 -0.38 -29.09 -12.50
CA THR A 268 0.35 -30.33 -12.21
C THR A 268 1.48 -30.08 -11.20
N PRO A 269 1.85 -31.08 -10.37
CA PRO A 269 3.03 -30.99 -9.53
C PRO A 269 4.35 -30.86 -10.31
N SER A 270 4.37 -31.21 -11.60
CA SER A 270 5.51 -31.00 -12.52
C SER A 270 5.73 -29.52 -12.86
N GLY A 271 4.75 -28.66 -12.60
CA GLY A 271 4.84 -27.23 -12.87
C GLY A 271 4.29 -26.84 -14.23
N GLU A 272 3.14 -27.41 -14.62
CA GLU A 272 2.40 -27.02 -15.80
C GLU A 272 1.05 -26.42 -15.39
N LEU A 273 0.61 -25.40 -16.14
CA LEU A 273 -0.76 -24.91 -16.13
C LEU A 273 -1.43 -25.15 -17.48
N TRP A 274 -2.73 -24.93 -17.57
CA TRP A 274 -3.50 -25.31 -18.75
C TRP A 274 -4.08 -24.09 -19.46
N LEU A 275 -3.96 -24.10 -20.79
CA LEU A 275 -4.62 -23.18 -21.72
C LEU A 275 -5.42 -23.98 -22.76
N PHE A 276 -5.93 -23.31 -23.79
CA PHE A 276 -6.69 -23.95 -24.87
C PHE A 276 -5.87 -24.08 -26.16
N ASN A 277 -6.35 -24.93 -27.07
CA ASN A 277 -6.01 -24.83 -28.49
C ASN A 277 -7.02 -23.94 -29.22
N LYS A 278 -6.70 -23.51 -30.44
CA LYS A 278 -7.55 -22.60 -31.24
C LYS A 278 -8.96 -23.16 -31.50
N GLN A 279 -9.10 -24.49 -31.52
CA GLN A 279 -10.36 -25.18 -31.76
C GLN A 279 -11.15 -25.49 -30.48
N TYR A 280 -10.62 -25.18 -29.28
CA TYR A 280 -11.22 -25.50 -27.99
C TYR A 280 -11.61 -26.97 -27.81
N THR A 281 -10.83 -27.88 -28.38
CA THR A 281 -11.04 -29.33 -28.28
C THR A 281 -10.16 -29.99 -27.22
N GLN A 282 -9.02 -29.37 -26.90
CA GLN A 282 -8.02 -29.92 -25.99
C GLN A 282 -7.51 -28.84 -25.03
N TYR A 283 -7.19 -29.28 -23.81
CA TYR A 283 -6.40 -28.51 -22.87
C TYR A 283 -4.92 -28.68 -23.21
N ILE A 284 -4.20 -27.57 -23.35
CA ILE A 284 -2.79 -27.53 -23.72
C ILE A 284 -1.97 -27.20 -22.48
N PRO A 285 -1.06 -28.09 -22.03
CA PRO A 285 -0.19 -27.82 -20.90
C PRO A 285 0.89 -26.79 -21.30
N VAL A 286 1.17 -25.86 -20.41
CA VAL A 286 2.21 -24.84 -20.54
C VAL A 286 3.11 -24.91 -19.32
N SER A 287 4.41 -25.05 -19.54
CA SER A 287 5.38 -25.03 -18.45
C SER A 287 5.46 -23.66 -17.79
N LEU A 288 5.43 -23.62 -16.46
CA LEU A 288 5.63 -22.39 -15.69
C LEU A 288 7.00 -21.75 -15.95
N SER A 289 8.01 -22.53 -16.34
CA SER A 289 9.32 -22.00 -16.74
C SER A 289 9.23 -21.11 -17.97
N GLU A 290 8.35 -21.44 -18.92
CA GLU A 290 8.13 -20.63 -20.13
C GLU A 290 7.42 -19.33 -19.78
N ILE A 291 6.41 -19.38 -18.90
CA ILE A 291 5.67 -18.19 -18.45
C ILE A 291 6.62 -17.21 -17.73
N VAL A 292 7.46 -17.71 -16.82
CA VAL A 292 8.49 -16.91 -16.15
C VAL A 292 9.44 -16.28 -17.17
N ALA A 293 9.86 -17.04 -18.20
CA ALA A 293 10.72 -16.52 -19.25
C ALA A 293 10.04 -15.45 -20.13
N TRP A 294 8.76 -15.61 -20.48
CA TRP A 294 8.03 -14.64 -21.31
C TRP A 294 7.78 -13.32 -20.57
N LEU A 295 7.47 -13.39 -19.27
CA LEU A 295 7.13 -12.23 -18.45
C LEU A 295 8.36 -11.51 -17.90
N GLY A 296 9.52 -12.16 -17.79
CA GLY A 296 10.73 -11.55 -17.24
C GLY A 296 10.58 -11.12 -15.77
N SER A 297 11.48 -10.26 -15.32
CA SER A 297 11.50 -9.70 -13.95
C SER A 297 11.63 -8.17 -14.00
N PRO A 298 11.01 -7.40 -13.07
CA PRO A 298 10.18 -7.84 -11.94
C PRO A 298 8.73 -8.19 -12.34
N THR A 299 8.15 -9.22 -11.71
CA THR A 299 6.77 -9.67 -11.96
C THR A 299 6.04 -9.98 -10.65
N ILE A 300 4.74 -9.70 -10.60
CA ILE A 300 3.81 -10.17 -9.56
C ILE A 300 2.79 -11.12 -10.21
N PHE A 301 2.54 -12.25 -9.57
CA PHE A 301 1.63 -13.27 -10.03
C PHE A 301 0.43 -13.43 -9.11
N VAL A 302 -0.76 -13.61 -9.70
CA VAL A 302 -2.01 -13.94 -8.99
C VAL A 302 -2.60 -15.20 -9.63
N TRP A 303 -2.75 -16.24 -8.83
CA TRP A 303 -3.17 -17.58 -9.25
C TRP A 303 -4.53 -17.92 -8.63
N ASP A 304 -5.61 -17.74 -9.39
CA ASP A 304 -6.96 -18.15 -8.98
C ASP A 304 -7.33 -19.48 -9.63
N CYS A 305 -7.02 -20.56 -8.93
CA CYS A 305 -7.37 -21.91 -9.33
C CYS A 305 -7.24 -22.86 -8.13
N SER A 306 -7.84 -24.04 -8.26
CA SER A 306 -7.61 -25.15 -7.32
C SER A 306 -6.18 -25.67 -7.46
N ALA A 307 -5.58 -26.18 -6.37
CA ALA A 307 -4.18 -26.62 -6.31
C ALA A 307 -3.13 -25.54 -6.69
N ALA A 308 -3.43 -24.25 -6.49
CA ALA A 308 -2.51 -23.14 -6.80
C ALA A 308 -1.14 -23.25 -6.10
N GLY A 309 -1.05 -23.98 -4.97
CA GLY A 309 0.22 -24.30 -4.31
C GLY A 309 1.24 -25.04 -5.16
N ASN A 310 0.82 -25.84 -6.13
CA ASN A 310 1.72 -26.45 -7.10
C ASN A 310 2.42 -25.38 -7.95
N ILE A 311 1.66 -24.37 -8.40
CA ILE A 311 2.19 -23.26 -9.19
C ILE A 311 3.20 -22.45 -8.38
N VAL A 312 2.80 -22.01 -7.19
CA VAL A 312 3.63 -21.09 -6.38
C VAL A 312 5.00 -21.68 -6.08
N THR A 313 5.02 -22.97 -5.70
CA THR A 313 6.25 -23.71 -5.41
C THR A 313 7.13 -23.82 -6.66
N LYS A 314 6.56 -24.22 -7.80
CA LYS A 314 7.31 -24.44 -9.04
C LYS A 314 7.81 -23.16 -9.69
N VAL A 315 7.06 -22.06 -9.60
CA VAL A 315 7.55 -20.74 -10.05
C VAL A 315 8.77 -20.30 -9.24
N GLN A 316 8.80 -20.51 -7.93
CA GLN A 316 10.00 -20.22 -7.13
C GLN A 316 11.20 -21.08 -7.55
N GLU A 317 11.01 -22.39 -7.72
CA GLU A 317 12.08 -23.29 -8.17
C GLU A 317 12.64 -22.86 -9.54
N PHE A 318 11.78 -22.60 -10.52
CA PHE A 318 12.19 -22.16 -11.85
C PHE A 318 12.81 -20.78 -11.85
N ALA A 319 12.35 -19.86 -10.99
CA ALA A 319 12.93 -18.54 -10.82
C ALA A 319 14.37 -18.61 -10.28
N ILE A 320 14.62 -19.42 -9.24
CA ILE A 320 15.97 -19.64 -8.69
C ILE A 320 16.89 -20.25 -9.74
N LYS A 321 16.39 -21.26 -10.48
CA LYS A 321 17.15 -21.89 -11.56
C LYS A 321 17.51 -20.89 -12.65
N ARG A 322 16.57 -20.01 -13.04
CA ARG A 322 16.79 -19.00 -14.07
C ARG A 322 17.82 -17.95 -13.64
N ASP A 323 17.78 -17.51 -12.39
CA ASP A 323 18.80 -16.62 -11.83
C ASP A 323 20.20 -17.26 -11.89
N ALA A 324 20.30 -18.56 -11.56
CA ALA A 324 21.56 -19.30 -11.62
C ALA A 324 22.09 -19.49 -13.06
N GLU A 325 21.21 -19.72 -14.02
CA GLU A 325 21.56 -19.80 -15.45
C GLU A 325 22.08 -18.44 -15.95
N LEU A 326 21.38 -17.35 -15.64
CA LEU A 326 21.80 -16.00 -16.03
C LEU A 326 23.15 -15.61 -15.40
N ALA A 327 23.40 -16.00 -14.15
CA ALA A 327 24.69 -15.76 -13.50
C ALA A 327 25.83 -16.53 -14.20
N LYS A 328 25.58 -17.76 -14.66
CA LYS A 328 26.56 -18.54 -15.42
C LYS A 328 26.82 -17.95 -16.81
N GLU A 329 25.75 -17.55 -17.51
CA GLU A 329 25.84 -16.88 -18.81
C GLU A 329 26.65 -15.58 -18.70
N ALA A 330 26.39 -14.77 -17.67
CA ALA A 330 27.14 -13.55 -17.40
C ALA A 330 28.63 -13.81 -17.09
N ALA A 331 28.93 -14.82 -16.26
CA ALA A 331 30.30 -15.20 -15.95
C ALA A 331 31.06 -15.71 -17.20
N ALA A 332 30.39 -16.50 -18.05
CA ALA A 332 30.96 -16.99 -19.30
C ALA A 332 31.24 -15.84 -20.29
N ALA A 333 30.34 -14.86 -20.39
CA ALA A 333 30.55 -13.68 -21.23
C ALA A 333 31.75 -12.83 -20.77
N VAL A 334 31.93 -12.65 -19.46
CA VAL A 334 33.11 -11.95 -18.90
C VAL A 334 34.41 -12.72 -19.15
N ALA A 335 34.38 -14.05 -19.00
CA ALA A 335 35.54 -14.90 -19.30
C ALA A 335 35.93 -14.86 -20.79
N ALA A 336 34.94 -14.87 -21.69
CA ALA A 336 35.17 -14.72 -23.13
C ALA A 336 35.75 -13.35 -23.49
N ALA A 337 35.30 -12.27 -22.85
CA ALA A 337 35.80 -10.92 -23.07
C ALA A 337 37.26 -10.72 -22.59
N ASN A 338 37.69 -11.42 -21.53
CA ASN A 338 39.04 -11.32 -20.98
C ASN A 338 40.05 -12.29 -21.63
N GLY A 339 39.59 -13.21 -22.50
CA GLY A 339 40.38 -14.34 -23.00
C GLY A 339 40.93 -14.24 -24.43
N HIS A 340 40.59 -13.19 -25.21
CA HIS A 340 41.07 -13.03 -26.60
C HIS A 340 41.76 -11.67 -26.81
N PRO A 341 43.04 -11.63 -27.22
CA PRO A 341 43.58 -10.46 -27.90
C PRO A 341 42.78 -10.29 -29.20
N GLN A 342 42.19 -9.11 -29.41
CA GLN A 342 41.46 -8.80 -30.64
C GLN A 342 42.42 -8.88 -31.84
N THR A 343 42.45 -10.01 -32.54
CA THR A 343 43.05 -10.07 -33.88
C THR A 343 42.11 -9.37 -34.85
N PRO A 344 42.56 -8.34 -35.58
CA PRO A 344 41.71 -7.65 -36.55
C PRO A 344 41.22 -8.63 -37.62
N ALA A 345 39.97 -8.50 -38.03
CA ALA A 345 39.46 -9.20 -39.20
C ALA A 345 40.25 -8.78 -40.45
N ALA A 346 40.31 -9.66 -41.47
CA ALA A 346 41.11 -9.45 -42.67
C ALA A 346 40.73 -8.19 -43.51
N ASP A 347 39.65 -7.49 -43.16
CA ASP A 347 39.21 -6.23 -43.79
C ASP A 347 39.48 -4.96 -42.95
N GLY A 348 40.15 -5.09 -41.79
CA GLY A 348 40.42 -3.96 -40.90
C GLY A 348 39.24 -3.51 -40.02
N SER A 349 38.12 -4.22 -40.04
CA SER A 349 37.00 -3.98 -39.13
C SER A 349 37.19 -4.71 -37.79
N PHE A 350 36.85 -4.01 -36.71
CA PHE A 350 36.71 -4.62 -35.39
C PHE A 350 35.30 -5.22 -35.27
N PRO A 351 35.13 -6.50 -34.89
CA PRO A 351 33.82 -7.06 -34.64
C PRO A 351 33.14 -6.30 -33.49
N VAL A 352 31.93 -5.80 -33.75
CA VAL A 352 31.09 -5.15 -32.73
C VAL A 352 30.80 -6.19 -31.62
N PRO A 353 31.01 -5.87 -30.33
CA PRO A 353 30.73 -6.82 -29.26
C PRO A 353 29.26 -7.24 -29.27
N GLU A 354 28.99 -8.55 -29.25
CA GLU A 354 27.64 -9.08 -29.03
C GLU A 354 27.04 -8.49 -27.74
N ALA A 355 25.72 -8.23 -27.77
CA ALA A 355 25.00 -7.57 -26.70
C ALA A 355 25.25 -8.23 -25.34
N LYS A 356 25.76 -7.46 -24.37
CA LYS A 356 25.99 -7.91 -22.99
C LYS A 356 24.72 -8.60 -22.44
N PRO A 357 24.83 -9.75 -21.75
CA PRO A 357 23.67 -10.40 -21.14
C PRO A 357 22.99 -9.41 -20.18
N GLN A 358 21.73 -9.09 -20.48
CA GLN A 358 20.93 -8.16 -19.68
C GLN A 358 20.50 -8.85 -18.38
N ILE A 359 21.31 -8.69 -17.33
CA ILE A 359 20.93 -9.14 -15.98
C ILE A 359 19.76 -8.26 -15.52
N PRO A 360 18.61 -8.85 -15.13
CA PRO A 360 17.48 -8.08 -14.61
C PRO A 360 17.88 -7.28 -13.37
N THR A 361 17.31 -6.09 -13.22
CA THR A 361 17.52 -5.26 -12.02
C THR A 361 17.02 -5.92 -10.74
N VAL A 362 15.99 -6.77 -10.86
CA VAL A 362 15.44 -7.57 -9.76
C VAL A 362 15.59 -9.05 -10.11
N PRO A 363 16.21 -9.86 -9.24
CA PRO A 363 16.28 -11.32 -9.43
C PRO A 363 14.90 -11.96 -9.59
N PHE A 364 14.78 -13.02 -10.40
CA PHE A 364 13.53 -13.75 -10.58
C PHE A 364 13.04 -14.37 -9.27
N ARG A 365 13.96 -14.80 -8.38
CA ARG A 365 13.61 -15.33 -7.05
C ARG A 365 12.86 -14.34 -6.15
N ASP A 366 12.95 -13.04 -6.43
CA ASP A 366 12.29 -11.98 -5.67
C ASP A 366 10.90 -11.61 -6.24
N THR A 367 10.37 -12.45 -7.14
CA THR A 367 9.00 -12.35 -7.65
C THR A 367 7.98 -12.44 -6.52
N ILE A 368 6.88 -11.69 -6.68
CA ILE A 368 5.77 -11.72 -5.74
C ILE A 368 4.71 -12.67 -6.28
N GLN A 369 4.12 -13.50 -5.43
CA GLN A 369 3.07 -14.42 -5.85
C GLN A 369 1.94 -14.44 -4.82
N LEU A 370 0.70 -14.55 -5.29
CA LEU A 370 -0.50 -14.75 -4.50
C LEU A 370 -1.25 -15.94 -5.10
N GLY A 371 -1.44 -17.01 -4.34
CA GLY A 371 -2.17 -18.21 -4.76
C GLY A 371 -3.41 -18.43 -3.91
N ALA A 372 -4.49 -18.85 -4.55
CA ALA A 372 -5.80 -19.02 -3.90
C ALA A 372 -5.84 -20.11 -2.82
N CYS A 373 -5.08 -21.20 -2.99
CA CYS A 373 -5.13 -22.36 -2.11
C CYS A 373 -3.82 -23.17 -2.09
N LEU A 374 -3.69 -24.11 -1.14
CA LEU A 374 -2.59 -25.07 -1.09
C LEU A 374 -2.65 -26.11 -2.22
N ALA A 375 -1.55 -26.82 -2.43
CA ALA A 375 -1.40 -27.81 -3.50
C ALA A 375 -2.42 -28.97 -3.47
N HIS A 376 -2.96 -29.29 -2.29
CA HIS A 376 -3.93 -30.38 -2.09
C HIS A 376 -5.37 -29.88 -1.92
N GLU A 377 -5.57 -28.57 -1.82
CA GLU A 377 -6.87 -27.96 -1.58
C GLU A 377 -7.59 -27.68 -2.91
N THR A 378 -8.91 -27.61 -2.83
CA THR A 378 -9.79 -27.22 -3.94
C THR A 378 -10.56 -25.97 -3.50
N LEU A 379 -10.93 -25.12 -4.45
CA LEU A 379 -11.68 -23.90 -4.14
C LEU A 379 -13.05 -24.21 -3.53
N PRO A 380 -13.59 -23.34 -2.66
CA PRO A 380 -14.91 -23.52 -2.08
C PRO A 380 -16.02 -23.57 -3.14
N MET A 381 -16.99 -24.47 -2.96
CA MET A 381 -18.12 -24.67 -3.88
C MET A 381 -19.47 -24.19 -3.32
N ASN A 382 -19.47 -23.46 -2.20
CA ASN A 382 -20.70 -22.97 -1.58
C ASN A 382 -21.48 -22.06 -2.56
N PRO A 383 -22.75 -22.39 -2.91
CA PRO A 383 -23.54 -21.61 -3.88
C PRO A 383 -23.79 -20.16 -3.47
N ASP A 384 -23.70 -19.85 -2.17
CA ASP A 384 -23.83 -18.49 -1.67
C ASP A 384 -22.54 -17.67 -1.86
N LEU A 385 -21.47 -18.22 -2.42
CA LEU A 385 -20.23 -17.51 -2.71
C LEU A 385 -19.98 -17.44 -4.21
N PRO A 386 -19.18 -16.45 -4.68
CA PRO A 386 -18.64 -16.49 -6.03
C PRO A 386 -17.66 -17.65 -6.21
N ALA A 387 -17.59 -18.17 -7.43
CA ALA A 387 -16.59 -19.17 -7.84
C ALA A 387 -15.18 -18.56 -7.80
N ASP A 388 -15.03 -17.28 -8.15
CA ASP A 388 -13.81 -16.49 -8.02
C ASP A 388 -13.69 -15.79 -6.66
N LEU A 389 -13.87 -16.56 -5.59
CA LEU A 389 -13.80 -16.06 -4.21
C LEU A 389 -12.46 -15.37 -3.91
N PHE A 390 -11.35 -15.94 -4.37
CA PHE A 390 -10.02 -15.36 -4.15
C PHE A 390 -9.90 -14.02 -4.87
N THR A 391 -10.22 -13.99 -6.17
CA THR A 391 -10.20 -12.75 -6.97
C THR A 391 -11.15 -11.70 -6.38
N SER A 392 -12.36 -12.09 -5.98
CA SER A 392 -13.32 -11.19 -5.33
C SER A 392 -12.74 -10.56 -4.06
N CYS A 393 -12.01 -11.32 -3.23
CA CYS A 393 -11.30 -10.77 -2.06
C CYS A 393 -10.21 -9.77 -2.44
N LEU A 394 -9.49 -10.01 -3.54
CA LEU A 394 -8.42 -9.13 -4.00
C LEU A 394 -8.95 -7.83 -4.62
N THR A 395 -9.99 -7.93 -5.45
CA THR A 395 -10.40 -6.84 -6.35
C THR A 395 -11.68 -6.11 -5.92
N SER A 396 -12.52 -6.75 -5.11
CA SER A 396 -13.79 -6.22 -4.60
C SER A 396 -14.00 -6.56 -3.11
N PRO A 397 -13.02 -6.21 -2.24
CA PRO A 397 -12.98 -6.67 -0.85
C PRO A 397 -14.21 -6.27 -0.03
N ILE A 398 -14.78 -5.09 -0.26
CA ILE A 398 -15.93 -4.62 0.51
C ILE A 398 -17.17 -5.45 0.20
N GLU A 399 -17.44 -5.73 -1.07
CA GLU A 399 -18.61 -6.49 -1.50
C GLU A 399 -18.58 -7.92 -0.92
N ILE A 400 -17.45 -8.61 -1.04
CA ILE A 400 -17.33 -9.97 -0.51
C ILE A 400 -17.27 -10.00 1.03
N ALA A 401 -16.68 -8.99 1.68
CA ALA A 401 -16.66 -8.92 3.15
C ALA A 401 -18.06 -8.73 3.74
N LEU A 402 -18.90 -7.88 3.13
CA LEU A 402 -20.29 -7.70 3.54
C LEU A 402 -21.11 -8.98 3.33
N ARG A 403 -20.94 -9.64 2.18
CA ARG A 403 -21.59 -10.92 1.88
C ARG A 403 -21.19 -12.00 2.88
N PHE A 404 -19.90 -12.14 3.16
CA PHE A 404 -19.37 -13.07 4.16
C PHE A 404 -19.91 -12.78 5.57
N PHE A 405 -19.98 -11.51 5.96
CA PHE A 405 -20.51 -11.11 7.27
C PHE A 405 -21.98 -11.50 7.43
N LEU A 406 -22.81 -11.31 6.39
CA LEU A 406 -24.22 -11.70 6.42
C LEU A 406 -24.38 -13.22 6.55
N LEU A 407 -23.63 -13.99 5.75
CA LEU A 407 -23.68 -15.46 5.77
C LEU A 407 -23.24 -16.06 7.11
N ARG A 408 -22.33 -15.40 7.84
CA ARG A 408 -21.90 -15.85 9.19
C ARG A 408 -22.94 -15.56 10.28
N ASN A 409 -23.86 -14.63 10.05
CA ASN A 409 -24.79 -14.12 11.07
C ASN A 409 -26.26 -14.37 10.67
N PRO A 410 -26.73 -15.63 10.70
CA PRO A 410 -28.05 -16.01 10.17
C PRO A 410 -29.23 -15.31 10.85
N LEU A 411 -29.09 -14.87 12.11
CA LEU A 411 -30.12 -14.11 12.83
C LEU A 411 -30.40 -12.73 12.20
N LYS A 412 -29.44 -12.16 11.46
CA LYS A 412 -29.59 -10.87 10.77
C LYS A 412 -30.12 -11.02 9.34
N MET A 413 -30.07 -12.23 8.78
CA MET A 413 -30.55 -12.55 7.43
C MET A 413 -32.08 -12.38 7.29
N GLY A 414 -32.84 -12.42 8.39
CA GLY A 414 -34.26 -12.12 8.38
C GLY A 414 -34.60 -10.62 8.21
N GLN A 415 -33.64 -9.71 8.43
CA GLN A 415 -33.81 -8.26 8.29
C GLN A 415 -33.07 -7.68 7.09
N LEU A 416 -32.04 -8.39 6.60
CA LEU A 416 -31.15 -7.97 5.53
C LEU A 416 -31.04 -9.08 4.48
N ASP A 417 -31.30 -8.73 3.22
CA ASP A 417 -31.12 -9.63 2.08
C ASP A 417 -29.82 -9.31 1.32
N LEU A 418 -29.30 -10.30 0.59
CA LEU A 418 -28.12 -10.15 -0.28
C LEU A 418 -28.33 -9.05 -1.34
N ASP A 419 -29.55 -8.87 -1.86
CA ASP A 419 -29.88 -7.80 -2.81
C ASP A 419 -29.76 -6.40 -2.19
N MET A 420 -29.98 -6.27 -0.87
CA MET A 420 -29.79 -4.99 -0.17
C MET A 420 -28.31 -4.61 -0.08
N LEU A 421 -27.40 -5.59 0.02
CA LEU A 421 -25.96 -5.34 0.09
C LEU A 421 -25.40 -4.75 -1.21
N LEU A 422 -25.99 -5.11 -2.36
CA LEU A 422 -25.63 -4.53 -3.66
C LEU A 422 -26.04 -3.04 -3.78
N LYS A 423 -26.91 -2.58 -2.88
CA LYS A 423 -27.50 -1.23 -2.88
C LYS A 423 -26.97 -0.36 -1.75
N VAL A 424 -25.83 -0.69 -1.14
CA VAL A 424 -25.22 0.18 -0.13
C VAL A 424 -24.95 1.56 -0.74
N PRO A 425 -25.54 2.65 -0.19
CA PRO A 425 -25.44 3.95 -0.81
C PRO A 425 -24.00 4.47 -0.86
N GLY A 426 -23.67 5.16 -1.96
CA GLY A 426 -22.44 5.94 -2.07
C GLY A 426 -21.42 5.43 -3.07
N LYS A 427 -20.22 5.98 -2.97
CA LYS A 427 -19.08 5.64 -3.84
C LYS A 427 -17.88 5.28 -2.98
N VAL A 428 -17.12 4.28 -3.42
CA VAL A 428 -15.92 3.76 -2.73
C VAL A 428 -14.87 4.84 -2.43
N ASN A 429 -14.83 5.90 -3.25
CA ASN A 429 -13.91 7.03 -3.10
C ASN A 429 -14.42 8.15 -2.19
N ASP A 430 -15.73 8.19 -1.90
CA ASP A 430 -16.33 9.22 -1.06
C ASP A 430 -16.54 8.72 0.37
N ARG A 431 -15.61 9.09 1.23
CA ARG A 431 -15.57 8.71 2.66
C ARG A 431 -16.73 9.23 3.49
N ARG A 432 -17.54 10.16 2.96
CA ARG A 432 -18.75 10.64 3.63
C ARG A 432 -19.93 9.70 3.42
N THR A 433 -19.84 8.83 2.43
CA THR A 433 -20.90 7.85 2.14
C THR A 433 -20.65 6.54 2.88
N PRO A 434 -21.68 5.75 3.20
CA PRO A 434 -21.52 4.47 3.88
C PRO A 434 -20.51 3.53 3.21
N LEU A 435 -20.60 3.40 1.88
CA LEU A 435 -19.69 2.54 1.12
C LEU A 435 -18.23 3.03 1.17
N GLY A 436 -18.01 4.33 1.03
CA GLY A 436 -16.65 4.89 1.08
C GLY A 436 -16.06 4.94 2.49
N GLU A 437 -16.89 5.10 3.53
CA GLU A 437 -16.46 4.99 4.92
C GLU A 437 -16.00 3.56 5.23
N LEU A 438 -16.79 2.53 4.86
CA LEU A 438 -16.39 1.13 5.02
C LEU A 438 -15.09 0.82 4.29
N ASN A 439 -14.93 1.28 3.05
CA ASN A 439 -13.69 1.10 2.31
C ASN A 439 -12.47 1.75 3.00
N TRP A 440 -12.67 2.91 3.62
CA TRP A 440 -11.62 3.59 4.35
C TRP A 440 -11.26 2.90 5.66
N ILE A 441 -12.25 2.41 6.41
CA ILE A 441 -12.04 1.60 7.61
C ILE A 441 -11.33 0.29 7.24
N PHE A 442 -11.76 -0.39 6.17
CA PHE A 442 -11.11 -1.61 5.67
C PHE A 442 -9.63 -1.37 5.37
N THR A 443 -9.31 -0.27 4.67
CA THR A 443 -7.93 0.10 4.37
C THR A 443 -7.13 0.36 5.65
N ALA A 444 -7.73 1.03 6.65
CA ALA A 444 -7.08 1.28 7.94
C ALA A 444 -6.83 -0.02 8.72
N VAL A 445 -7.81 -0.91 8.80
CA VAL A 445 -7.70 -2.20 9.50
C VAL A 445 -6.62 -3.06 8.86
N THR A 446 -6.67 -3.25 7.54
CA THR A 446 -5.71 -4.12 6.82
C THR A 446 -4.27 -3.58 6.84
N ASP A 447 -4.07 -2.26 6.67
CA ASP A 447 -2.73 -1.66 6.84
C ASP A 447 -2.19 -1.85 8.27
N THR A 448 -3.08 -1.80 9.26
CA THR A 448 -2.70 -1.92 10.68
C THR A 448 -2.36 -3.36 11.04
N ILE A 449 -3.15 -4.32 10.57
CA ILE A 449 -2.84 -5.76 10.71
C ILE A 449 -1.48 -6.07 10.07
N ALA A 450 -1.24 -5.59 8.85
CA ALA A 450 0.03 -5.78 8.16
C ALA A 450 1.21 -5.18 8.93
N TRP A 451 1.07 -3.96 9.43
CA TRP A 451 2.13 -3.29 10.18
C TRP A 451 2.51 -4.02 11.46
N ASN A 452 1.52 -4.56 12.19
CA ASN A 452 1.76 -5.25 13.45
C ASN A 452 2.24 -6.70 13.26
N SER A 453 1.96 -7.29 12.11
CA SER A 453 2.30 -8.70 11.83
C SER A 453 3.61 -8.86 11.07
N LEU A 454 3.98 -7.89 10.21
CA LEU A 454 5.11 -8.02 9.29
C LEU A 454 6.39 -7.35 9.80
N PRO A 455 7.58 -7.89 9.45
CA PRO A 455 8.82 -7.16 9.57
C PRO A 455 8.76 -5.85 8.77
N ARG A 456 9.42 -4.79 9.26
CA ARG A 456 9.34 -3.44 8.67
C ARG A 456 9.71 -3.41 7.19
N ASP A 457 10.78 -4.10 6.81
CA ASP A 457 11.27 -4.11 5.43
C ASP A 457 10.28 -4.78 4.48
N LEU A 458 9.65 -5.86 4.94
CA LEU A 458 8.60 -6.56 4.19
C LEU A 458 7.34 -5.69 4.07
N PHE A 459 6.94 -5.02 5.16
CA PHE A 459 5.82 -4.07 5.13
C PHE A 459 6.08 -2.93 4.13
N GLN A 460 7.28 -2.32 4.12
CA GLN A 460 7.61 -1.29 3.14
C GLN A 460 7.49 -1.82 1.71
N LYS A 461 8.11 -2.98 1.45
CA LYS A 461 8.15 -3.63 0.14
C LYS A 461 6.75 -3.92 -0.39
N LEU A 462 5.82 -4.38 0.45
CA LEU A 462 4.50 -4.84 0.03
C LEU A 462 3.40 -3.76 0.12
N PHE A 463 3.41 -2.92 1.16
CA PHE A 463 2.32 -1.98 1.46
C PHE A 463 2.65 -0.51 1.18
N ARG A 464 3.90 -0.16 0.84
CA ARG A 464 4.34 1.24 0.64
C ARG A 464 5.01 1.51 -0.70
N HIS A 465 5.72 0.54 -1.30
CA HIS A 465 6.44 0.77 -2.56
C HIS A 465 5.50 0.87 -3.77
N ASP A 466 4.57 -0.07 -3.94
CA ASP A 466 3.69 -0.11 -5.10
C ASP A 466 2.23 -0.11 -4.66
N LEU A 467 1.43 0.78 -5.22
CA LEU A 467 0.02 0.94 -4.85
C LEU A 467 -0.81 -0.28 -5.27
N VAL A 468 -0.50 -0.87 -6.43
CA VAL A 468 -1.21 -2.06 -6.93
C VAL A 468 -0.91 -3.26 -6.02
N VAL A 469 0.38 -3.48 -5.71
CA VAL A 469 0.80 -4.54 -4.79
C VAL A 469 0.18 -4.33 -3.40
N ALA A 470 0.19 -3.10 -2.88
CA ALA A 470 -0.42 -2.80 -1.59
C ALA A 470 -1.93 -3.09 -1.57
N ALA A 471 -2.65 -2.74 -2.64
CA ALA A 471 -4.08 -3.03 -2.76
C ALA A 471 -4.34 -4.55 -2.79
N LEU A 472 -3.57 -5.30 -3.60
CA LEU A 472 -3.66 -6.76 -3.65
C LEU A 472 -3.37 -7.41 -2.30
N PHE A 473 -2.35 -6.95 -1.58
CA PHE A 473 -2.05 -7.52 -0.26
C PHE A 473 -3.09 -7.19 0.80
N ARG A 474 -3.74 -6.02 0.76
CA ARG A 474 -4.91 -5.75 1.63
C ARG A 474 -6.05 -6.74 1.36
N GLY A 475 -6.36 -6.96 0.10
CA GLY A 475 -7.33 -7.98 -0.31
C GLY A 475 -6.89 -9.40 0.06
N PHE A 476 -5.58 -9.69 0.03
CA PHE A 476 -5.03 -10.98 0.44
C PHE A 476 -5.23 -11.25 1.93
N LEU A 477 -5.10 -10.25 2.81
CA LEU A 477 -5.41 -10.42 4.24
C LEU A 477 -6.89 -10.78 4.46
N LEU A 478 -7.79 -10.18 3.66
CA LEU A 478 -9.20 -10.55 3.68
C LEU A 478 -9.43 -11.96 3.14
N ALA A 479 -8.75 -12.33 2.04
CA ALA A 479 -8.80 -13.68 1.49
C ALA A 479 -8.34 -14.71 2.52
N GLU A 480 -7.23 -14.44 3.23
CA GLU A 480 -6.74 -15.31 4.31
C GLU A 480 -7.82 -15.54 5.38
N ARG A 481 -8.59 -14.50 5.71
CA ARG A 481 -9.68 -14.60 6.68
C ARG A 481 -10.89 -15.38 6.17
N ILE A 482 -11.39 -15.03 4.98
CA ILE A 482 -12.62 -15.61 4.42
C ILE A 482 -12.38 -17.04 3.96
N MET A 483 -11.31 -17.29 3.20
CA MET A 483 -11.08 -18.60 2.61
C MET A 483 -10.74 -19.66 3.66
N ARG A 484 -10.01 -19.30 4.73
CA ARG A 484 -9.71 -20.23 5.83
C ARG A 484 -10.98 -20.69 6.55
N PHE A 485 -12.01 -19.84 6.63
CA PHE A 485 -13.31 -20.24 7.18
C PHE A 485 -13.97 -21.34 6.34
N TYR A 486 -13.72 -21.36 5.02
CA TYR A 486 -14.17 -22.39 4.09
C TYR A 486 -13.11 -23.44 3.77
N GLU A 487 -12.22 -23.73 4.73
CA GLU A 487 -11.19 -24.78 4.64
C GLU A 487 -10.25 -24.65 3.43
N CYS A 488 -9.99 -23.41 3.01
CA CYS A 488 -9.12 -23.10 1.88
C CYS A 488 -8.06 -22.09 2.35
N THR A 489 -6.78 -22.37 2.10
CA THR A 489 -5.66 -21.60 2.66
C THR A 489 -4.91 -20.86 1.55
N PRO A 490 -5.13 -19.54 1.39
CA PRO A 490 -4.35 -18.73 0.47
C PRO A 490 -2.89 -18.69 0.85
N ILE A 491 -2.03 -18.64 -0.16
CA ILE A 491 -0.58 -18.62 -0.01
C ILE A 491 0.03 -17.40 -0.69
N SER A 492 1.14 -16.91 -0.17
CA SER A 492 1.85 -15.77 -0.73
C SER A 492 3.36 -15.99 -0.74
N VAL A 493 4.02 -15.32 -1.67
CA VAL A 493 5.47 -15.16 -1.75
C VAL A 493 5.78 -13.67 -1.82
N PRO A 494 6.53 -13.10 -0.87
CA PRO A 494 7.01 -13.71 0.38
C PRO A 494 5.87 -14.21 1.28
N ALA A 495 6.11 -15.28 2.04
CA ALA A 495 5.11 -15.84 2.94
C ALA A 495 4.80 -14.87 4.09
N LEU A 496 3.52 -14.60 4.30
CA LEU A 496 3.04 -13.81 5.42
C LEU A 496 2.76 -14.69 6.65
N PRO A 497 2.94 -14.18 7.88
CA PRO A 497 2.41 -14.82 9.07
C PRO A 497 0.88 -14.87 9.02
N GLN A 498 0.29 -15.72 9.85
CA GLN A 498 -1.17 -15.87 9.90
C GLN A 498 -1.82 -14.61 10.49
N THR A 499 -2.74 -14.01 9.75
CA THR A 499 -3.43 -12.76 10.14
C THR A 499 -4.95 -12.88 10.26
N HIS A 500 -5.52 -14.03 9.90
CA HIS A 500 -6.96 -14.26 9.87
C HIS A 500 -7.69 -14.08 11.22
N ASN A 501 -6.99 -14.31 12.35
CA ASN A 501 -7.53 -14.22 13.71
C ASN A 501 -7.04 -12.96 14.46
N HIS A 502 -6.48 -11.98 13.75
CA HIS A 502 -6.00 -10.75 14.38
C HIS A 502 -7.19 -9.96 15.01
N PRO A 503 -7.09 -9.45 16.26
CA PRO A 503 -8.20 -8.80 16.97
C PRO A 503 -8.83 -7.60 16.25
N LEU A 504 -8.08 -6.87 15.42
CA LEU A 504 -8.61 -5.77 14.61
C LEU A 504 -9.72 -6.21 13.62
N TRP A 505 -9.82 -7.50 13.29
CA TRP A 505 -10.95 -8.02 12.54
C TRP A 505 -12.26 -7.92 13.32
N ASP A 506 -12.23 -7.94 14.65
CA ASP A 506 -13.43 -7.72 15.48
C ASP A 506 -13.88 -6.26 15.39
N SER A 507 -12.93 -5.31 15.33
CA SER A 507 -13.24 -3.90 15.07
C SER A 507 -13.83 -3.67 13.68
N TRP A 508 -13.37 -4.42 12.67
CA TRP A 508 -13.98 -4.43 11.34
C TRP A 508 -15.41 -4.99 11.38
N ASP A 509 -15.62 -6.15 12.02
CA ASP A 509 -16.94 -6.77 12.15
C ASP A 509 -17.94 -5.84 12.85
N LEU A 510 -17.52 -5.13 13.89
CA LEU A 510 -18.34 -4.12 14.58
C LEU A 510 -18.68 -2.92 13.67
N ALA A 511 -17.71 -2.40 12.91
CA ALA A 511 -17.95 -1.29 11.99
C ALA A 511 -18.93 -1.68 10.86
N VAL A 512 -18.79 -2.89 10.32
CA VAL A 512 -19.74 -3.46 9.35
C VAL A 512 -21.11 -3.59 9.96
N ASP A 513 -21.22 -4.11 11.19
CA ASP A 513 -22.49 -4.27 11.88
C ASP A 513 -23.23 -2.93 12.05
N MET A 514 -22.52 -1.92 12.56
CA MET A 514 -23.07 -0.57 12.74
C MET A 514 -23.58 0.04 11.42
N CYS A 515 -22.86 -0.20 10.33
CA CYS A 515 -23.26 0.28 9.00
C CYS A 515 -24.51 -0.46 8.50
N LEU A 516 -24.52 -1.80 8.58
CA LEU A 516 -25.61 -2.62 8.06
C LEU A 516 -26.90 -2.47 8.88
N ALA A 517 -26.81 -2.20 10.18
CA ALA A 517 -27.97 -1.92 11.03
C ALA A 517 -28.75 -0.65 10.59
N GLN A 518 -28.07 0.29 9.93
CA GLN A 518 -28.68 1.52 9.41
C GLN A 518 -29.27 1.34 8.00
N LEU A 519 -28.83 0.32 7.25
CA LEU A 519 -29.09 0.15 5.82
C LEU A 519 -30.59 0.13 5.45
N PRO A 520 -31.48 -0.61 6.16
CA PRO A 520 -32.91 -0.61 5.81
C PRO A 520 -33.54 0.80 5.87
N LYS A 521 -33.18 1.59 6.89
CA LYS A 521 -33.67 2.96 7.05
C LYS A 521 -33.13 3.89 5.96
N LEU A 522 -31.89 3.70 5.53
CA LEU A 522 -31.27 4.48 4.46
C LEU A 522 -31.94 4.21 3.11
N LEU A 523 -32.21 2.95 2.79
CA LEU A 523 -32.90 2.55 1.56
C LEU A 523 -34.34 3.05 1.53
N ASP A 524 -35.07 2.96 2.64
CA ASP A 524 -36.44 3.50 2.75
C ASP A 524 -36.47 5.02 2.56
N HIS A 525 -35.48 5.73 3.10
CA HIS A 525 -35.34 7.18 2.94
C HIS A 525 -35.02 7.56 1.49
N GLU A 526 -34.09 6.86 0.85
CA GLU A 526 -33.75 7.06 -0.57
C GLU A 526 -34.96 6.80 -1.46
N LYS A 527 -35.71 5.73 -1.23
CA LYS A 527 -36.94 5.42 -1.95
C LYS A 527 -37.99 6.51 -1.80
N ARG A 528 -38.26 6.96 -0.56
CA ARG A 528 -39.21 8.06 -0.30
C ARG A 528 -38.82 9.35 -0.99
N TRP A 529 -37.52 9.63 -1.06
CA TRP A 529 -37.02 10.78 -1.78
C TRP A 529 -37.25 10.64 -3.28
N LEU A 530 -36.94 9.48 -3.87
CA LEU A 530 -37.23 9.20 -5.29
C LEU A 530 -38.72 9.34 -5.61
N ASP A 531 -39.60 8.82 -4.75
CA ASP A 531 -41.05 8.93 -4.89
C ASP A 531 -41.57 10.37 -4.76
N SER A 532 -40.81 11.27 -4.12
CA SER A 532 -41.14 12.70 -3.98
C SER A 532 -40.75 13.56 -5.18
N LEU A 533 -39.96 13.02 -6.12
CA LEU A 533 -39.54 13.74 -7.32
C LEU A 533 -40.70 13.85 -8.31
N PRO A 534 -40.87 15.00 -8.99
CA PRO A 534 -41.90 15.14 -10.02
C PRO A 534 -41.63 14.15 -11.18
N PRO A 535 -42.69 13.59 -11.80
CA PRO A 535 -42.54 12.69 -12.94
C PRO A 535 -41.73 13.38 -14.04
N HIS A 536 -40.68 12.72 -14.52
CA HIS A 536 -39.87 13.24 -15.62
C HIS A 536 -40.77 13.50 -16.84
N PRO A 537 -40.69 14.69 -17.49
CA PRO A 537 -41.35 14.90 -18.77
C PRO A 537 -40.84 13.86 -19.78
N LEU A 538 -41.74 13.33 -20.63
CA LEU A 538 -41.36 12.47 -21.75
C LEU A 538 -40.25 13.16 -22.56
N MET A 539 -39.08 12.52 -22.63
CA MET A 539 -37.91 13.08 -23.32
C MET A 539 -38.21 13.21 -24.82
N MET A 540 -38.00 14.40 -25.37
CA MET A 540 -37.89 14.60 -26.82
C MET A 540 -36.49 14.16 -27.28
N PRO A 541 -36.32 13.61 -28.51
CA PRO A 541 -35.09 12.91 -28.91
C PRO A 541 -33.79 13.75 -28.95
N ASP A 542 -33.87 15.07 -28.82
CA ASP A 542 -32.77 16.00 -29.14
C ASP A 542 -32.33 16.92 -27.99
N GLN A 543 -32.69 16.62 -26.73
CA GLN A 543 -32.21 17.39 -25.57
C GLN A 543 -31.14 16.68 -24.75
N PRO A 544 -30.04 17.38 -24.35
CA PRO A 544 -29.07 16.84 -23.41
C PRO A 544 -29.76 16.47 -22.09
N ALA A 545 -29.40 15.32 -21.53
CA ALA A 545 -30.01 14.79 -20.31
C ALA A 545 -30.00 15.85 -19.19
N PRO A 546 -31.14 16.09 -18.51
CA PRO A 546 -31.20 17.05 -17.43
C PRO A 546 -30.20 16.65 -16.31
N PRO A 547 -29.59 17.63 -15.62
CA PRO A 547 -28.72 17.35 -14.49
C PRO A 547 -29.50 16.56 -13.43
N GLN A 548 -28.91 15.47 -12.95
CA GLN A 548 -29.52 14.64 -11.91
C GLN A 548 -29.84 15.51 -10.68
N PRO A 549 -31.03 15.35 -10.06
CA PRO A 549 -31.39 16.10 -8.87
C PRO A 549 -30.34 15.87 -7.76
N PRO A 550 -29.99 16.90 -6.97
CA PRO A 550 -29.03 16.76 -5.88
C PRO A 550 -29.57 15.70 -4.89
N GLY A 551 -28.80 14.63 -4.71
CA GLY A 551 -29.19 13.51 -3.84
C GLY A 551 -29.56 13.98 -2.43
N PRO A 552 -30.45 13.26 -1.73
CA PRO A 552 -30.90 13.67 -0.42
C PRO A 552 -29.71 13.69 0.56
N PRO A 553 -29.69 14.59 1.56
CA PRO A 553 -28.76 14.47 2.67
C PRO A 553 -29.09 13.15 3.39
N LEU A 554 -28.23 12.15 3.22
CA LEU A 554 -28.39 10.85 3.86
C LEU A 554 -28.31 11.07 5.39
N PRO A 555 -29.31 10.63 6.18
CA PRO A 555 -29.22 10.59 7.63
C PRO A 555 -28.34 9.41 8.04
N TYR A 556 -27.08 9.44 7.63
CA TYR A 556 -26.09 8.42 7.91
C TYR A 556 -25.30 8.80 9.16
N GLU A 557 -25.29 7.91 10.14
CA GLU A 557 -24.46 8.06 11.33
C GLU A 557 -23.11 7.36 11.09
N HIS A 558 -22.06 8.18 11.03
CA HIS A 558 -20.67 7.74 10.85
C HIS A 558 -20.21 6.80 11.96
N SER A 559 -19.41 5.81 11.59
CA SER A 559 -18.78 4.90 12.54
C SER A 559 -17.86 5.64 13.52
N ASN A 560 -17.87 5.20 14.78
CA ASN A 560 -16.97 5.69 15.82
C ASN A 560 -15.56 5.08 15.74
N PHE A 561 -15.30 4.14 14.81
CA PHE A 561 -14.04 3.40 14.66
C PHE A 561 -12.79 4.29 14.83
N PHE A 562 -12.67 5.36 14.04
CA PHE A 562 -11.48 6.21 14.10
C PHE A 562 -11.34 6.94 15.45
N SER A 563 -12.44 7.36 16.04
CA SER A 563 -12.45 8.04 17.34
C SER A 563 -12.03 7.11 18.48
N GLU A 564 -12.44 5.83 18.43
CA GLU A 564 -12.05 4.78 19.36
C GLU A 564 -10.57 4.43 19.20
N GLN A 565 -10.09 4.26 17.96
CA GLN A 565 -8.68 3.96 17.69
C GLN A 565 -7.75 5.10 18.14
N LEU A 566 -8.14 6.37 17.96
CA LEU A 566 -7.40 7.51 18.53
C LEU A 566 -7.38 7.50 20.06
N THR A 567 -8.46 7.04 20.69
CA THR A 567 -8.55 6.91 22.15
C THR A 567 -7.63 5.80 22.65
N ALA A 568 -7.61 4.64 21.98
CA ALA A 568 -6.66 3.57 22.28
C ALA A 568 -5.20 4.04 22.13
N PHE A 569 -4.89 4.81 21.09
CA PHE A 569 -3.57 5.41 20.90
C PHE A 569 -3.21 6.39 22.03
N GLN A 570 -4.18 7.19 22.48
CA GLN A 570 -4.00 8.09 23.61
C GLN A 570 -3.71 7.34 24.91
N VAL A 571 -4.45 6.26 25.21
CA VAL A 571 -4.20 5.40 26.37
C VAL A 571 -2.79 4.80 26.31
N TRP A 572 -2.35 4.37 25.12
CA TRP A 572 -0.99 3.89 24.91
C TRP A 572 0.05 4.99 25.18
N LEU A 573 -0.20 6.25 24.81
CA LEU A 573 0.71 7.36 25.12
C LEU A 573 0.77 7.67 26.62
N ASP A 574 -0.35 7.56 27.32
CA ASP A 574 -0.46 7.87 28.74
C ASP A 574 0.21 6.79 29.62
N GLN A 575 0.21 5.52 29.20
CA GLN A 575 0.66 4.38 30.03
C GLN A 575 1.78 3.54 29.38
N GLY A 576 1.77 3.41 28.06
CA GLY A 576 2.62 2.49 27.29
C GLY A 576 4.04 2.97 27.04
N ALA A 577 4.28 4.29 27.09
CA ALA A 577 5.62 4.86 26.88
C ALA A 577 6.65 4.37 27.92
N VAL A 578 6.19 4.02 29.12
CA VAL A 578 7.02 3.57 30.26
C VAL A 578 7.34 2.07 30.20
N SER A 579 6.52 1.29 29.49
CA SER A 579 6.54 -0.18 29.55
C SER A 579 7.02 -0.80 28.22
N LYS A 580 8.30 -1.17 28.14
CA LYS A 580 8.88 -2.06 27.09
C LYS A 580 8.85 -1.59 25.62
N ARG A 581 8.78 -0.29 25.31
CA ARG A 581 8.99 0.29 23.95
C ARG A 581 8.36 -0.51 22.79
N ARG A 582 7.22 -1.20 23.01
CA ARG A 582 6.47 -1.83 21.91
C ARG A 582 5.81 -0.72 21.13
N HIS A 583 5.93 -0.75 19.80
CA HIS A 583 5.32 0.28 18.97
C HIS A 583 3.80 0.28 19.14
N PRO A 584 3.16 1.46 19.12
CA PRO A 584 1.71 1.56 19.21
C PRO A 584 1.07 0.92 17.98
N GLU A 585 0.17 -0.03 18.22
CA GLU A 585 -0.51 -0.78 17.17
C GLU A 585 -1.35 0.15 16.27
N GLN A 586 -1.89 1.24 16.81
CA GLN A 586 -2.81 2.16 16.13
C GLN A 586 -2.11 3.15 15.18
N LEU A 587 -0.77 3.14 15.08
CA LEU A 587 -0.04 4.18 14.37
C LEU A 587 -0.37 4.26 12.86
N PRO A 588 -0.59 3.15 12.13
CA PRO A 588 -1.11 3.22 10.76
C PRO A 588 -2.53 3.78 10.68
N VAL A 589 -3.39 3.52 11.67
CA VAL A 589 -4.72 4.15 11.76
C VAL A 589 -4.59 5.66 11.91
N VAL A 590 -3.69 6.14 12.76
CA VAL A 590 -3.41 7.58 12.92
C VAL A 590 -3.07 8.21 11.57
N LEU A 591 -2.24 7.56 10.76
CA LEU A 591 -1.93 8.01 9.39
C LEU A 591 -3.17 8.10 8.50
N GLN A 592 -4.06 7.11 8.56
CA GLN A 592 -5.33 7.16 7.81
C GLN A 592 -6.22 8.31 8.28
N VAL A 593 -6.28 8.56 9.60
CA VAL A 593 -7.08 9.65 10.19
C VAL A 593 -6.57 11.04 9.77
N LEU A 594 -5.27 11.22 9.52
CA LEU A 594 -4.73 12.50 9.00
C LEU A 594 -5.39 12.93 7.68
N LEU A 595 -5.93 11.95 6.92
CA LEU A 595 -6.66 12.19 5.69
C LEU A 595 -8.11 12.65 5.93
N SER A 596 -8.65 12.47 7.13
CA SER A 596 -9.91 13.07 7.59
C SER A 596 -9.76 14.58 7.72
N GLN A 597 -10.85 15.33 7.62
CA GLN A 597 -10.91 16.69 8.15
C GLN A 597 -11.39 16.68 9.62
N ALA A 598 -12.43 15.89 9.94
CA ALA A 598 -13.11 15.91 11.24
C ALA A 598 -12.22 15.55 12.44
N HIS A 599 -11.26 14.63 12.26
CA HIS A 599 -10.41 14.13 13.34
C HIS A 599 -8.93 14.53 13.18
N ARG A 600 -8.61 15.37 12.20
CA ARG A 600 -7.23 15.71 11.82
C ARG A 600 -6.46 16.36 12.95
N LEU A 601 -7.04 17.38 13.59
CA LEU A 601 -6.38 18.12 14.65
C LEU A 601 -6.05 17.21 15.83
N ARG A 602 -7.02 16.40 16.28
CA ARG A 602 -6.82 15.42 17.37
C ARG A 602 -5.70 14.42 17.03
N ALA A 603 -5.71 13.88 15.81
CA ALA A 603 -4.66 12.95 15.36
C ALA A 603 -3.27 13.59 15.33
N LEU A 604 -3.14 14.83 14.84
CA LEU A 604 -1.87 15.57 14.84
C LEU A 604 -1.37 15.87 16.26
N ILE A 605 -2.27 16.23 17.19
CA ILE A 605 -1.90 16.45 18.59
C ILE A 605 -1.32 15.16 19.21
N LEU A 606 -1.98 14.02 19.01
CA LEU A 606 -1.48 12.74 19.52
C LEU A 606 -0.18 12.33 18.84
N LEU A 607 -0.03 12.61 17.55
CA LEU A 607 1.23 12.39 16.83
C LEU A 607 2.38 13.26 17.38
N CYS A 608 2.13 14.53 17.72
CA CYS A 608 3.12 15.38 18.39
C CYS A 608 3.60 14.73 19.68
N ARG A 609 2.67 14.28 20.53
CA ARG A 609 2.97 13.58 21.79
C ARG A 609 3.79 12.31 21.56
N PHE A 610 3.50 11.55 20.51
CA PHE A 610 4.25 10.35 20.15
C PHE A 610 5.68 10.67 19.70
N ILE A 611 5.83 11.60 18.77
CA ILE A 611 7.14 11.99 18.22
C ILE A 611 8.04 12.63 19.31
N ASP A 612 7.43 13.25 20.33
CA ASP A 612 8.14 13.80 21.48
C ASP A 612 8.84 12.74 22.35
N LEU A 613 8.47 11.45 22.22
CA LEU A 613 9.12 10.34 22.93
C LEU A 613 10.58 10.11 22.49
N GLY A 614 11.03 10.74 21.40
CA GLY A 614 12.44 10.78 20.97
C GLY A 614 12.70 10.25 19.55
N PRO A 615 13.98 10.10 19.16
CA PRO A 615 14.38 9.73 17.80
C PRO A 615 13.77 8.42 17.29
N TRP A 616 13.67 7.39 18.15
CA TRP A 616 13.02 6.13 17.77
C TRP A 616 11.56 6.31 17.32
N ALA A 617 10.81 7.24 17.92
CA ALA A 617 9.42 7.49 17.56
C ALA A 617 9.33 8.22 16.20
N VAL A 618 10.26 9.15 15.93
CA VAL A 618 10.43 9.76 14.60
C VAL A 618 10.73 8.69 13.55
N ASN A 619 11.67 7.77 13.82
CA ASN A 619 12.00 6.67 12.93
C ASN A 619 10.76 5.82 12.60
N VAL A 620 9.98 5.45 13.61
CA VAL A 620 8.76 4.65 13.43
C VAL A 620 7.71 5.41 12.61
N ALA A 621 7.46 6.68 12.93
CA ALA A 621 6.49 7.50 12.22
C ALA A 621 6.86 7.67 10.74
N LEU A 622 8.15 7.91 10.45
CA LEU A 622 8.66 8.02 9.08
C LEU A 622 8.57 6.70 8.33
N SER A 623 8.91 5.57 8.98
CA SER A 623 8.77 4.25 8.37
C SER A 623 7.33 3.94 7.98
N ILE A 624 6.32 4.33 8.76
CA ILE A 624 4.91 4.10 8.38
C ILE A 624 4.49 4.92 7.15
N GLY A 625 5.24 5.97 6.78
CA GLY A 625 5.02 6.79 5.60
C GLY A 625 4.38 8.15 5.89
N ILE A 626 4.56 8.69 7.11
CA ILE A 626 3.91 9.94 7.52
C ILE A 626 4.41 11.18 6.76
N PHE A 627 5.65 11.12 6.26
CA PHE A 627 6.37 12.26 5.68
C PHE A 627 5.60 12.94 4.55
N ALA A 628 5.11 12.17 3.58
CA ALA A 628 4.38 12.71 2.42
C ALA A 628 3.08 13.44 2.83
N TYR A 629 2.45 13.00 3.91
CA TYR A 629 1.21 13.61 4.40
C TYR A 629 1.48 14.93 5.13
N VAL A 630 2.46 14.96 6.04
CA VAL A 630 2.81 16.19 6.78
C VAL A 630 3.41 17.26 5.86
N LEU A 631 4.09 16.86 4.78
CA LEU A 631 4.55 17.77 3.74
C LEU A 631 3.39 18.40 2.96
N ARG A 632 2.40 17.59 2.54
CA ARG A 632 1.19 18.11 1.87
C ARG A 632 0.35 19.00 2.77
N LEU A 633 0.30 18.72 4.08
CA LEU A 633 -0.47 19.53 5.03
C LEU A 633 0.09 20.94 5.23
N LEU A 634 1.34 21.23 4.86
CA LEU A 634 1.88 22.59 4.85
C LEU A 634 1.15 23.50 3.85
N GLN A 635 0.54 22.93 2.81
CA GLN A 635 -0.26 23.69 1.84
C GLN A 635 -1.72 23.88 2.30
N ALA A 636 -2.12 23.30 3.44
CA ALA A 636 -3.49 23.40 3.93
C ALA A 636 -3.77 24.81 4.48
N PRO A 637 -4.91 25.44 4.14
CA PRO A 637 -5.25 26.79 4.59
C PRO A 637 -5.66 26.88 6.07
N ALA A 638 -5.79 25.75 6.77
CA ALA A 638 -6.30 25.69 8.13
C ALA A 638 -5.26 26.18 9.17
N SER A 639 -5.52 27.35 9.77
CA SER A 639 -4.62 27.99 10.75
C SER A 639 -4.48 27.21 12.06
N GLU A 640 -5.49 26.46 12.46
CA GLU A 640 -5.48 25.59 13.65
C GLU A 640 -4.43 24.47 13.60
N LEU A 641 -3.99 24.07 12.39
CA LEU A 641 -3.00 23.01 12.22
C LEU A 641 -1.56 23.52 12.38
N ARG A 642 -1.34 24.84 12.36
CA ARG A 642 0.01 25.43 12.36
C ARG A 642 0.84 25.06 13.57
N PRO A 643 0.35 25.17 14.83
CA PRO A 643 1.16 24.85 16.00
C PRO A 643 1.69 23.40 15.96
N VAL A 644 0.82 22.44 15.63
CA VAL A 644 1.17 21.02 15.57
C VAL A 644 2.10 20.70 14.40
N LEU A 645 1.89 21.30 13.22
CA LEU A 645 2.75 21.08 12.06
C LEU A 645 4.16 21.64 12.26
N ILE A 646 4.29 22.82 12.87
CA ILE A 646 5.60 23.38 13.26
C ILE A 646 6.34 22.40 14.16
N TYR A 647 5.66 21.89 15.18
CA TYR A 647 6.24 20.99 16.17
C TYR A 647 6.72 19.68 15.53
N ILE A 648 5.88 19.06 14.69
CA ILE A 648 6.22 17.82 13.97
C ILE A 648 7.46 18.03 13.09
N TRP A 649 7.50 19.11 12.31
CA TRP A 649 8.63 19.39 11.43
C TRP A 649 9.92 19.70 12.19
N ALA A 650 9.84 20.44 13.29
CA ALA A 650 11.00 20.69 14.16
C ALA A 650 11.59 19.37 14.69
N ARG A 651 10.74 18.43 15.12
CA ARG A 651 11.16 17.11 15.59
C ARG A 651 11.73 16.23 14.46
N ILE A 652 11.13 16.23 13.27
CA ILE A 652 11.66 15.49 12.11
C ILE A 652 13.05 16.02 11.74
N LEU A 653 13.22 17.34 11.60
CA LEU A 653 14.48 17.97 11.19
C LEU A 653 15.58 17.82 12.24
N ALA A 654 15.23 17.76 13.53
CA ALA A 654 16.19 17.48 14.59
C ALA A 654 16.83 16.08 14.49
N VAL A 655 16.17 15.12 13.82
CA VAL A 655 16.70 13.77 13.57
C VAL A 655 17.24 13.63 12.15
N TYR A 656 16.51 14.12 11.15
CA TYR A 656 16.79 14.01 9.72
C TYR A 656 16.93 15.39 9.08
N GLU A 657 18.13 15.94 9.16
CA GLU A 657 18.47 17.24 8.59
C GLU A 657 18.32 17.30 7.07
N ASN A 658 18.61 16.20 6.37
CA ASN A 658 18.46 16.08 4.92
C ASN A 658 17.00 16.19 4.42
N CYS A 659 16.01 16.28 5.31
CA CYS A 659 14.63 16.63 4.93
C CYS A 659 14.47 18.11 4.57
N LYS A 660 15.44 18.98 4.90
CA LYS A 660 15.46 20.40 4.48
C LYS A 660 15.34 20.53 2.95
N GLU A 661 16.00 19.65 2.19
CA GLU A 661 15.94 19.64 0.72
C GLU A 661 14.50 19.48 0.19
N ASP A 662 13.67 18.67 0.85
CA ASP A 662 12.29 18.43 0.44
C ASP A 662 11.38 19.64 0.70
N LEU A 663 11.74 20.50 1.67
CA LEU A 663 11.04 21.78 1.92
C LEU A 663 11.43 22.87 0.92
N LEU A 664 12.61 22.75 0.30
CA LEU A 664 13.14 23.68 -0.69
C LEU A 664 12.68 23.36 -2.11
N LYS A 665 12.41 22.08 -2.42
CA LYS A 665 11.92 21.65 -3.73
C LYS A 665 10.62 22.39 -4.10
N GLN A 666 10.62 23.03 -5.27
CA GLN A 666 9.41 23.60 -5.87
C GLN A 666 8.50 22.47 -6.37
N THR A 667 7.21 22.55 -6.07
CA THR A 667 6.20 21.65 -6.65
C THR A 667 6.00 22.00 -8.13
N TYR A 668 6.28 21.07 -9.04
CA TYR A 668 6.04 21.22 -10.48
C TYR A 668 5.10 20.08 -10.97
N PRO A 669 4.12 20.33 -11.86
CA PRO A 669 3.79 21.60 -12.52
C PRO A 669 3.01 22.57 -11.61
N PRO A 670 3.14 23.90 -11.82
CA PRO A 670 2.33 24.90 -11.12
C PRO A 670 0.90 24.78 -11.64
N THR A 671 0.02 24.19 -10.83
CA THR A 671 -1.41 24.09 -11.20
C THR A 671 -2.17 25.37 -10.84
N ARG A 672 -1.53 26.28 -10.09
CA ARG A 672 -2.01 27.63 -9.76
C ARG A 672 -0.87 28.64 -9.70
N THR A 673 -1.19 29.91 -9.93
CA THR A 673 -0.28 31.08 -9.93
C THR A 673 0.33 31.45 -8.56
N ALA A 674 0.31 30.55 -7.56
CA ALA A 674 0.85 30.82 -6.23
C ALA A 674 1.30 29.55 -5.46
N ASP A 675 1.85 28.55 -6.15
CA ASP A 675 2.48 27.39 -5.47
C ASP A 675 3.83 27.81 -4.85
N LEU A 676 3.75 28.53 -3.73
CA LEU A 676 4.90 28.89 -2.89
C LEU A 676 5.57 27.60 -2.35
N SER A 677 6.90 27.55 -2.41
CA SER A 677 7.66 26.42 -1.86
C SER A 677 7.27 26.11 -0.40
N PRO A 678 7.26 24.85 0.05
CA PRO A 678 6.81 24.48 1.40
C PRO A 678 7.49 25.24 2.55
N TYR A 679 8.75 25.65 2.38
CA TYR A 679 9.47 26.45 3.39
C TYR A 679 8.79 27.80 3.71
N THR A 680 8.06 28.38 2.75
CA THR A 680 7.37 29.68 2.91
C THR A 680 6.32 29.63 4.03
N TYR A 681 5.78 28.45 4.31
CA TYR A 681 4.91 28.21 5.45
C TYR A 681 5.52 28.71 6.77
N PHE A 682 6.79 28.37 7.02
CA PHE A 682 7.49 28.75 8.25
C PHE A 682 7.90 30.22 8.24
N VAL A 683 8.30 30.76 7.07
CA VAL A 683 8.64 32.18 6.89
C VAL A 683 7.46 33.09 7.21
N ASN A 684 6.26 32.75 6.70
CA ASN A 684 5.05 33.54 6.94
C ASN A 684 4.71 33.64 8.43
N ILE A 685 4.99 32.58 9.20
CA ILE A 685 4.72 32.51 10.65
C ILE A 685 5.74 33.33 11.45
N LEU A 686 6.99 33.42 10.96
CA LEU A 686 8.04 34.25 11.54
C LEU A 686 7.81 35.75 11.31
N HIS A 687 7.05 36.13 10.28
CA HIS A 687 6.87 37.52 9.93
C HIS A 687 6.15 38.31 11.07
N PRO A 688 6.67 39.47 11.50
CA PRO A 688 6.18 40.18 12.70
C PRO A 688 4.72 40.61 12.63
N SER A 689 4.22 40.96 11.44
CA SER A 689 2.82 41.37 11.24
C SER A 689 1.82 40.21 11.26
N THR A 690 2.28 38.97 11.38
CA THR A 690 1.47 37.75 11.37
C THR A 690 0.99 37.34 12.79
N ASN A 691 1.05 38.23 13.79
CA ASN A 691 0.70 37.94 15.19
C ASN A 691 -0.73 37.38 15.39
N SER A 692 -1.65 37.55 14.43
CA SER A 692 -3.05 37.09 14.49
C SER A 692 -3.29 35.66 14.00
N GLN A 693 -2.24 34.91 13.66
CA GLN A 693 -2.36 33.70 12.83
C GLN A 693 -2.06 32.37 13.54
N LEU A 694 -1.65 32.38 14.82
CA LEU A 694 -1.42 31.19 15.65
C LEU A 694 -2.37 31.19 16.86
N PRO A 695 -3.28 30.20 16.98
CA PRO A 695 -4.25 30.16 18.08
C PRO A 695 -3.67 29.54 19.36
N VAL A 696 -2.52 30.04 19.84
CA VAL A 696 -1.81 29.51 21.03
C VAL A 696 -1.22 30.63 21.90
N SER A 697 -1.08 30.39 23.20
CA SER A 697 -0.50 31.35 24.16
C SER A 697 1.03 31.50 24.00
N ASN A 698 1.75 30.41 23.73
CA ASN A 698 3.22 30.38 23.64
C ASN A 698 3.71 30.60 22.20
N VAL A 699 3.37 31.75 21.60
CA VAL A 699 3.73 32.08 20.22
C VAL A 699 5.25 32.16 20.01
N SER A 700 6.00 32.64 21.02
CA SER A 700 7.45 32.79 20.97
C SER A 700 8.18 31.45 20.82
N GLU A 701 7.75 30.40 21.52
CA GLU A 701 8.32 29.04 21.43
C GLU A 701 8.12 28.45 20.03
N HIS A 702 6.92 28.63 19.46
CA HIS A 702 6.61 28.17 18.11
C HIS A 702 7.44 28.91 17.05
N ARG A 703 7.64 30.22 17.22
CA ARG A 703 8.54 30.99 16.36
C ARG A 703 9.99 30.55 16.48
N ALA A 704 10.46 30.21 17.67
CA ALA A 704 11.80 29.65 17.85
C ALA A 704 11.95 28.32 17.08
N MET A 705 10.94 27.45 17.12
CA MET A 705 10.93 26.20 16.34
C MET A 705 10.93 26.43 14.82
N CYS A 706 10.27 27.47 14.33
CA CYS A 706 10.31 27.85 12.91
C CYS A 706 11.70 28.32 12.42
N ARG A 707 12.63 28.68 13.32
CA ARG A 707 14.01 29.01 12.95
C ARG A 707 14.89 27.77 12.74
N LEU A 708 14.60 26.65 13.39
CA LEU A 708 15.34 25.38 13.21
C LEU A 708 15.42 24.92 11.74
N PRO A 709 14.35 25.01 10.92
CA PRO A 709 14.42 24.77 9.48
C PRO A 709 15.37 25.69 8.70
N GLN A 710 15.74 26.85 9.22
CA GLN A 710 16.46 27.92 8.51
C GLN A 710 17.95 28.02 8.88
N VAL A 711 18.42 27.27 9.88
CA VAL A 711 19.82 27.33 10.33
C VAL A 711 20.68 26.55 9.33
N GLU A 712 21.07 27.24 8.26
CA GLU A 712 22.26 26.99 7.41
C GLU A 712 22.41 27.98 6.24
N ARG A 713 21.53 28.99 6.12
CA ARG A 713 21.79 30.16 5.28
C ARG A 713 21.66 31.45 6.07
N VAL A 714 22.69 31.76 6.86
CA VAL A 714 23.15 33.13 7.12
C VAL A 714 24.66 33.08 7.17
#